data_AF-A0A1J5RFV0-F1
#
_entry.id   AF-A0A1J5RFV0-F1
#
_cell.length_a   1.000
_cell.length_b   1.000
_cell.length_c   1.000
_cell.angle_alpha   90.00
_cell.angle_beta   90.00
_cell.angle_gamma   90.00
#
_symmetry.space_group_name_H-M   'P 1'
#
loop_
_entity.id
_entity.type
_entity.pdbx_description
1 polymer ?
#
loop_
_entity_poly.entity_id
_entity_poly.type
_entity_poly.pdbx_seq_one_letter_code
_entity_poly.pdbx_strand_id
1 'polypeptide(L)'
;MKLTHLLPCATLALLPLAHAGLPSAQPSPEGLGWPTVTDTTRPWTRWWWLGSAVDEPNLSRMLTQFHDAGIGGVEICPIYGAKGYESRFIPYLSPKWMEMLAFTTRTAARLDLGVDLTTGTGWPMGGPWIPKNQASESVRIIIPNTPGAQPRLVVKQGIQQVKRAAPGGQGYVIDPYSISSLDTYLARFNQAFSTYDGLAPRAEFHDSFEYFGADWTPDLLAEFARRRGYDLSHHLADLDGRGDPAIAARVREDYRRTLAELHLAWVAHWTAWSHGHGSLTREQAHGAPANIEDVYAAADIPETEGSFGGGSSAQIPMMKFASSAAHVTGKRLASSETFTWLGEHFQVPLSSLKPIVDTFFLAGINHMFFHGIPYSPSDAPWPGWLFYAAVNFGPNGGIWHDLPAFNAYATRCQSILQGGQPDNDVLLYFPVADFWQHIGPPPGVPKGAPGADRDPLVIQFTTPGLWMHGSPFYRTAMALWNQGWSYDEVTDDLLAGAKVADGVCVLGGNRYRAIVVPPCRFMPVSTMQKLVDLARAGATVVFEDAPPSDVPGYHDFQARRARMRELVGSLALHSGRTAVGSGAVYTGASADRLLSEAAIPPESMIADHLHCVRRARPDGTDYFIVNTDKAQVDGWVRLSRPAAYAFLLDPLAANHQGRAALRGPTDAPEVYLQLAPAQSIIVRLYGPSAAERFSATRPWTYLHAESAAPTVLNGDWSVHFLEGGPVLPPDFRSSSLEPWTGRGNADADRFAGTARYTHTFNADPSKAPDWILSLGRVAESARVRLNGRDLGTLWCPPFEIPVGSALRKGRNILEVDVTNVAANRVRDLDRRHVQWKRFYEINFVNRDYKPFDASGWPVRTSGLVGPVTLRPAQPLVPAAP
;
A
#
# COMPACT_ATOMS: atom_id res chain seq x y z
N MET A 1 0.45 -64.90 -15.54
CA MET A 1 -0.61 -64.75 -14.52
C MET A 1 -0.04 -63.85 -13.42
N LYS A 2 -0.16 -62.54 -13.60
CA LYS A 2 -1.05 -61.61 -12.86
C LYS A 2 -0.77 -61.56 -11.35
N LEU A 3 0.16 -60.67 -10.98
CA LEU A 3 0.13 -59.94 -9.71
C LEU A 3 -0.84 -58.76 -9.85
N THR A 4 -1.64 -58.52 -8.82
CA THR A 4 -2.44 -57.31 -8.63
C THR A 4 -2.22 -56.83 -7.20
N HIS A 5 -1.58 -55.67 -7.05
CA HIS A 5 -1.55 -54.88 -5.83
C HIS A 5 -2.72 -53.90 -5.85
N LEU A 6 -3.51 -53.89 -4.78
CA LEU A 6 -4.51 -52.86 -4.45
C LEU A 6 -3.94 -52.04 -3.29
N LEU A 7 -3.75 -50.74 -3.52
CA LEU A 7 -3.50 -49.70 -2.52
C LEU A 7 -4.86 -49.14 -2.04
N PRO A 8 -5.11 -48.97 -0.73
CA PRO A 8 -6.30 -48.30 -0.25
C PRO A 8 -6.11 -46.77 -0.19
N CYS A 9 -7.17 -46.06 -0.55
CA CYS A 9 -7.36 -44.62 -0.36
C CYS A 9 -7.05 -44.18 1.08
N ALA A 10 -6.08 -43.29 1.24
CA ALA A 10 -5.93 -42.49 2.45
C ALA A 10 -6.85 -41.26 2.35
N THR A 11 -7.93 -41.29 3.12
CA THR A 11 -8.75 -40.14 3.45
C THR A 11 -7.93 -39.21 4.34
N LEU A 12 -7.58 -38.01 3.85
CA LEU A 12 -7.07 -36.94 4.72
C LEU A 12 -8.19 -36.51 5.66
N ALA A 13 -8.15 -36.99 6.89
CA ALA A 13 -8.95 -36.45 7.98
C ALA A 13 -8.40 -35.04 8.31
N LEU A 14 -9.18 -34.02 7.96
CA LEU A 14 -9.03 -32.66 8.49
C LEU A 14 -9.18 -32.71 10.01
N LEU A 15 -8.06 -32.72 10.73
CA LEU A 15 -8.03 -32.37 12.14
C LEU A 15 -8.35 -30.87 12.26
N PRO A 16 -9.29 -30.45 13.12
CA PRO A 16 -9.52 -29.05 13.35
C PRO A 16 -8.28 -28.48 14.06
N LEU A 17 -7.51 -27.66 13.35
CA LEU A 17 -6.55 -26.76 13.98
C LEU A 17 -7.34 -25.90 14.96
N ALA A 18 -7.15 -26.19 16.25
CA ALA A 18 -7.58 -25.31 17.32
C ALA A 18 -6.96 -23.94 17.03
N HIS A 19 -7.80 -23.01 16.60
CA HIS A 19 -7.41 -21.62 16.44
C HIS A 19 -6.94 -21.15 17.81
N ALA A 20 -5.63 -21.02 17.99
CA ALA A 20 -5.09 -20.20 19.05
C ALA A 20 -5.60 -18.79 18.74
N GLY A 21 -6.70 -18.40 19.40
CA GLY A 21 -7.28 -17.09 19.25
C GLY A 21 -6.19 -16.07 19.51
N LEU A 22 -5.77 -15.37 18.46
CA LEU A 22 -5.02 -14.13 18.61
C LEU A 22 -5.83 -13.26 19.56
N PRO A 23 -5.20 -12.63 20.57
CA PRO A 23 -5.93 -11.86 21.56
C PRO A 23 -6.77 -10.82 20.82
N SER A 24 -8.09 -10.94 20.94
CA SER A 24 -9.01 -9.87 20.58
C SER A 24 -8.45 -8.62 21.22
N ALA A 25 -8.12 -7.59 20.43
CA ALA A 25 -7.69 -6.31 20.95
C ALA A 25 -8.67 -5.92 22.05
N GLN A 26 -8.18 -5.87 23.30
CA GLN A 26 -9.01 -5.41 24.39
C GLN A 26 -9.48 -3.99 24.03
N PRO A 27 -10.77 -3.65 24.26
CA PRO A 27 -11.24 -2.30 24.02
C PRO A 27 -10.36 -1.33 24.82
N SER A 28 -9.81 -0.33 24.13
CA SER A 28 -9.06 0.75 24.80
C SER A 28 -10.01 1.52 25.75
N PRO A 29 -9.47 2.09 26.84
CA PRO A 29 -10.22 2.38 28.06
C PRO A 29 -11.20 3.54 27.86
N GLU A 30 -12.46 3.33 28.25
CA GLU A 30 -13.50 4.28 28.72
C GLU A 30 -13.73 5.65 27.99
N GLY A 31 -12.92 6.10 27.01
CA GLY A 31 -12.96 7.46 26.44
C GLY A 31 -12.81 7.54 24.90
N LEU A 32 -12.85 8.77 24.37
CA LEU A 32 -12.88 9.10 22.92
C LEU A 32 -11.52 8.97 22.20
N GLY A 33 -10.44 8.76 22.95
CA GLY A 33 -9.06 8.87 22.45
C GLY A 33 -8.64 7.87 21.36
N TRP A 34 -7.42 8.08 20.87
CA TRP A 34 -6.76 7.19 19.93
C TRP A 34 -6.63 5.76 20.49
N PRO A 35 -6.79 4.71 19.66
CA PRO A 35 -6.45 3.35 20.04
C PRO A 35 -5.01 3.21 20.53
N THR A 36 -4.73 2.12 21.24
CA THR A 36 -3.38 1.82 21.73
C THR A 36 -2.40 1.77 20.58
N VAL A 37 -1.32 2.55 20.68
CA VAL A 37 -0.21 2.52 19.74
C VAL A 37 0.60 1.24 19.98
N THR A 38 0.83 0.50 18.91
CA THR A 38 1.71 -0.67 18.83
C THR A 38 2.78 -0.46 17.76
N ASP A 39 3.77 -1.34 17.72
CA ASP A 39 4.79 -1.39 16.67
C ASP A 39 4.17 -1.43 15.26
N THR A 40 3.09 -2.17 15.04
CA THR A 40 2.41 -2.25 13.73
C THR A 40 1.57 -1.03 13.41
N THR A 41 1.12 -0.26 14.41
CA THR A 41 0.42 0.99 14.12
C THR A 41 1.37 2.09 13.70
N ARG A 42 2.68 1.99 13.95
CA ARG A 42 3.68 2.92 13.41
C ARG A 42 4.07 2.52 11.97
N PRO A 43 4.48 3.46 11.11
CA PRO A 43 5.07 3.09 9.82
C PRO A 43 6.38 2.33 10.00
N TRP A 44 6.65 1.38 9.12
CA TRP A 44 7.90 0.62 9.06
C TRP A 44 8.75 1.10 7.89
N THR A 45 9.98 0.59 7.79
CA THR A 45 10.87 0.90 6.66
C THR A 45 11.59 -0.34 6.16
N ARG A 46 11.75 -0.43 4.84
CA ARG A 46 12.72 -1.36 4.27
C ARG A 46 14.13 -0.84 4.56
N TRP A 47 14.94 -1.68 5.19
CA TRP A 47 16.29 -1.36 5.64
C TRP A 47 17.32 -2.06 4.78
N TRP A 48 17.89 -1.33 3.83
CA TRP A 48 18.82 -1.88 2.86
C TRP A 48 20.19 -2.15 3.49
N TRP A 49 20.56 -3.41 3.63
CA TRP A 49 21.86 -3.84 4.13
C TRP A 49 22.85 -3.96 2.96
N LEU A 50 23.46 -2.83 2.57
CA LEU A 50 24.41 -2.80 1.47
C LEU A 50 25.66 -3.64 1.80
N GLY A 51 25.89 -4.69 1.02
CA GLY A 51 27.02 -5.61 1.18
C GLY A 51 26.91 -6.44 2.46
N SER A 52 25.75 -6.36 3.14
CA SER A 52 25.58 -6.69 4.55
C SER A 52 26.70 -6.17 5.45
N ALA A 53 27.31 -5.04 5.10
CA ALA A 53 28.48 -4.48 5.77
C ALA A 53 28.10 -3.72 7.05
N VAL A 54 27.38 -4.42 7.93
CA VAL A 54 26.81 -3.91 9.17
C VAL A 54 27.70 -4.26 10.37
N ASP A 55 27.61 -3.44 11.42
CA ASP A 55 28.28 -3.66 12.70
C ASP A 55 27.38 -3.28 13.88
N GLU A 56 27.61 -3.89 15.04
CA GLU A 56 26.78 -3.71 16.24
C GLU A 56 26.61 -2.23 16.67
N PRO A 57 27.67 -1.40 16.73
CA PRO A 57 27.52 0.02 17.10
C PRO A 57 26.57 0.78 16.18
N ASN A 58 26.71 0.61 14.86
CA ASN A 58 25.86 1.31 13.90
C ASN A 58 24.45 0.72 13.83
N LEU A 59 24.29 -0.60 13.96
CA LEU A 59 22.99 -1.24 14.09
C LEU A 59 22.22 -0.68 15.30
N SER A 60 22.86 -0.60 16.47
CA SER A 60 22.25 -0.01 17.67
C SER A 60 21.89 1.46 17.46
N ARG A 61 22.81 2.26 16.90
CA ARG A 61 22.56 3.68 16.64
C ARG A 61 21.36 3.88 15.71
N MET A 62 21.32 3.15 14.58
CA MET A 62 20.27 3.33 13.58
C MET A 62 18.91 2.84 14.10
N LEU A 63 18.85 1.72 14.81
CA LEU A 63 17.60 1.25 15.43
C LEU A 63 17.07 2.26 16.47
N THR A 64 17.94 2.85 17.30
CA THR A 64 17.54 3.94 18.20
C THR A 64 17.03 5.15 17.43
N GLN A 65 17.72 5.56 16.36
CA GLN A 65 17.26 6.66 15.50
C GLN A 65 15.88 6.36 14.88
N PHE A 66 15.63 5.12 14.46
CA PHE A 66 14.35 4.71 13.88
C PHE A 66 13.23 4.76 14.92
N HIS A 67 13.47 4.20 16.11
CA HIS A 67 12.55 4.28 17.24
C HIS A 67 12.20 5.73 17.58
N ASP A 68 13.20 6.58 17.73
CA ASP A 68 13.03 7.99 18.11
C ASP A 68 12.33 8.79 17.00
N ALA A 69 12.47 8.37 15.75
CA ALA A 69 11.76 8.94 14.61
C ALA A 69 10.29 8.46 14.51
N GLY A 70 9.84 7.56 15.37
CA GLY A 70 8.49 7.00 15.34
C GLY A 70 8.30 5.89 14.28
N ILE A 71 9.38 5.25 13.83
CA ILE A 71 9.31 4.02 13.04
C ILE A 71 8.96 2.86 13.97
N GLY A 72 8.10 1.94 13.52
CA GLY A 72 7.65 0.77 14.28
C GLY A 72 8.48 -0.49 14.07
N GLY A 73 9.25 -0.55 12.99
CA GLY A 73 10.04 -1.72 12.66
C GLY A 73 10.75 -1.59 11.33
N VAL A 74 11.54 -2.62 11.02
CA VAL A 74 12.38 -2.69 9.83
C VAL A 74 12.14 -3.99 9.08
N GLU A 75 12.18 -3.94 7.75
CA GLU A 75 12.40 -5.12 6.91
C GLU A 75 13.88 -5.17 6.52
N ILE A 76 14.64 -6.16 6.97
CA ILE A 76 16.04 -6.31 6.58
C ILE A 76 16.10 -6.86 5.16
N CYS A 77 16.63 -6.06 4.23
CA CYS A 77 16.85 -6.45 2.84
C CYS A 77 18.35 -6.42 2.50
N PRO A 78 19.04 -7.58 2.48
CA PRO A 78 20.45 -7.67 2.09
C PRO A 78 20.60 -7.39 0.59
N ILE A 79 21.53 -6.51 0.22
CA ILE A 79 21.73 -6.12 -1.18
C ILE A 79 23.22 -5.89 -1.51
N TYR A 80 23.55 -5.59 -2.76
CA TYR A 80 24.89 -5.22 -3.21
C TYR A 80 25.57 -4.20 -2.28
N GLY A 81 26.90 -4.20 -2.27
CA GLY A 81 27.68 -3.35 -1.38
C GLY A 81 27.93 -1.93 -1.84
N ALA A 82 28.28 -1.07 -0.88
CA ALA A 82 28.75 0.28 -1.13
C ALA A 82 30.21 0.27 -1.61
N LYS A 83 30.49 0.99 -2.71
CA LYS A 83 31.83 1.04 -3.32
C LYS A 83 32.86 1.67 -2.36
N GLY A 84 34.00 1.01 -2.18
CA GLY A 84 35.07 1.42 -1.26
C GLY A 84 34.95 0.86 0.15
N TYR A 85 33.96 0.01 0.42
CA TYR A 85 33.75 -0.67 1.70
C TYR A 85 33.80 -2.20 1.58
N GLU A 86 34.36 -2.73 0.49
CA GLU A 86 34.39 -4.15 0.15
C GLU A 86 35.03 -5.00 1.25
N SER A 87 36.02 -4.48 1.97
CA SER A 87 36.67 -5.17 3.09
C SER A 87 35.76 -5.40 4.30
N ARG A 88 34.60 -4.72 4.37
CA ARG A 88 33.60 -4.87 5.44
C ARG A 88 32.44 -5.78 5.05
N PHE A 89 32.40 -6.28 3.82
CA PHE A 89 31.27 -7.06 3.32
C PHE A 89 31.13 -8.38 4.07
N ILE A 90 29.90 -8.72 4.45
CA ILE A 90 29.58 -9.96 5.15
C ILE A 90 28.80 -10.85 4.18
N PRO A 91 29.29 -12.07 3.85
CA PRO A 91 28.54 -12.97 2.99
C PRO A 91 27.19 -13.33 3.61
N TYR A 92 26.12 -13.24 2.80
CA TYR A 92 24.75 -13.54 3.21
C TYR A 92 24.62 -14.96 3.77
N LEU A 93 23.90 -15.10 4.89
CA LEU A 93 23.73 -16.35 5.65
C LEU A 93 25.04 -17.01 6.14
N SER A 94 26.15 -16.29 6.18
CA SER A 94 27.36 -16.75 6.89
C SER A 94 27.16 -16.70 8.41
N PRO A 95 27.97 -17.42 9.22
CA PRO A 95 27.88 -17.32 10.68
C PRO A 95 27.94 -15.86 11.18
N LYS A 96 28.82 -15.03 10.59
CA LYS A 96 28.92 -13.62 10.95
C LYS A 96 27.65 -12.83 10.60
N TRP A 97 27.00 -13.16 9.47
CA TRP A 97 25.73 -12.53 9.10
C TRP A 97 24.62 -12.90 10.09
N MET A 98 24.55 -14.17 10.50
CA MET A 98 23.58 -14.65 11.49
C MET A 98 23.80 -13.99 12.86
N GLU A 99 25.05 -13.75 13.28
CA GLU A 99 25.37 -12.97 14.48
C GLU A 99 24.80 -11.54 14.41
N MET A 100 24.96 -10.86 13.27
CA MET A 100 24.43 -9.51 13.08
C MET A 100 22.90 -9.49 13.08
N LEU A 101 22.26 -10.47 12.45
CA LEU A 101 20.80 -10.64 12.53
C LEU A 101 20.35 -10.85 13.99
N ALA A 102 21.05 -11.69 14.74
CA ALA A 102 20.72 -11.97 16.14
C ALA A 102 20.88 -10.74 17.04
N PHE A 103 21.94 -9.96 16.82
CA PHE A 103 22.13 -8.67 17.49
C PHE A 103 21.00 -7.69 17.13
N THR A 104 20.63 -7.60 15.86
CA THR A 104 19.56 -6.73 15.38
C THR A 104 18.22 -7.07 15.99
N THR A 105 17.80 -8.34 15.98
CA THR A 105 16.48 -8.73 16.53
C THR A 105 16.41 -8.53 18.04
N ARG A 106 17.48 -8.83 18.79
CA ARG A 106 17.55 -8.52 20.24
C ARG A 106 17.51 -7.02 20.52
N THR A 107 18.21 -6.22 19.73
CA THR A 107 18.25 -4.76 19.91
C THR A 107 16.91 -4.13 19.56
N ALA A 108 16.27 -4.57 18.47
CA ALA A 108 14.96 -4.12 18.04
C ALA A 108 13.90 -4.43 19.10
N ALA A 109 13.89 -5.66 19.63
CA ALA A 109 12.96 -6.04 20.70
C ALA A 109 13.11 -5.19 21.97
N ARG A 110 14.34 -4.83 22.36
CA ARG A 110 14.58 -3.90 23.49
C ARG A 110 14.01 -2.49 23.25
N LEU A 111 13.90 -2.09 21.99
CA LEU A 111 13.38 -0.79 21.55
C LEU A 111 11.90 -0.84 21.14
N ASP A 112 11.21 -1.97 21.34
CA ASP A 112 9.83 -2.17 20.88
C ASP A 112 9.67 -1.96 19.36
N LEU A 113 10.65 -2.43 18.60
CA LEU A 113 10.66 -2.45 17.15
C LEU A 113 10.48 -3.87 16.62
N GLY A 114 9.63 -4.04 15.61
CA GLY A 114 9.54 -5.29 14.88
C GLY A 114 10.62 -5.44 13.80
N VAL A 115 10.93 -6.68 13.44
CA VAL A 115 11.91 -7.02 12.39
C VAL A 115 11.29 -8.03 11.45
N ASP A 116 11.09 -7.65 10.19
CA ASP A 116 10.82 -8.58 9.09
C ASP A 116 12.13 -8.87 8.35
N LEU A 117 12.20 -9.99 7.65
CA LEU A 117 13.36 -10.41 6.88
C LEU A 117 12.94 -10.76 5.45
N THR A 118 13.59 -10.17 4.45
CA THR A 118 13.48 -10.70 3.08
C THR A 118 14.00 -12.13 3.07
N THR A 119 13.18 -13.09 2.62
CA THR A 119 13.60 -14.50 2.46
C THR A 119 14.47 -14.62 1.20
N GLY A 120 15.62 -13.94 1.22
CA GLY A 120 16.54 -13.82 0.11
C GLY A 120 17.41 -12.58 0.19
N THR A 121 18.00 -12.23 -0.94
CA THR A 121 18.84 -11.05 -1.08
C THR A 121 18.67 -10.45 -2.46
N GLY A 122 18.51 -9.12 -2.52
CA GLY A 122 17.97 -8.51 -3.72
C GLY A 122 16.64 -9.18 -4.10
N TRP A 123 16.40 -9.39 -5.39
CA TRP A 123 15.19 -10.04 -5.88
C TRP A 123 15.36 -10.58 -7.31
N PRO A 124 14.54 -11.55 -7.75
CA PRO A 124 13.72 -12.44 -6.93
C PRO A 124 14.56 -13.44 -6.11
N MET A 125 13.90 -14.33 -5.37
CA MET A 125 14.57 -15.38 -4.61
C MET A 125 15.53 -16.20 -5.49
N GLY A 126 16.73 -16.47 -4.97
CA GLY A 126 17.75 -17.25 -5.64
C GLY A 126 19.09 -17.20 -4.93
N GLY A 127 20.08 -17.90 -5.48
CA GLY A 127 21.41 -17.95 -4.88
C GLY A 127 22.32 -18.97 -5.56
N PRO A 128 23.62 -18.99 -5.19
CA PRO A 128 24.62 -19.86 -5.81
C PRO A 128 24.39 -21.36 -5.54
N TRP A 129 23.57 -21.70 -4.54
CA TRP A 129 23.23 -23.10 -4.20
C TRP A 129 22.10 -23.67 -5.07
N ILE A 130 21.46 -22.85 -5.90
CA ILE A 130 20.40 -23.30 -6.81
C ILE A 130 21.04 -23.88 -8.08
N PRO A 131 20.90 -25.19 -8.32
CA PRO A 131 21.43 -25.79 -9.52
C PRO A 131 20.61 -25.35 -10.74
N LYS A 132 21.25 -25.31 -11.90
CA LYS A 132 20.62 -24.81 -13.13
C LYS A 132 19.31 -25.51 -13.50
N ASN A 133 19.15 -26.79 -13.16
CA ASN A 133 17.96 -27.60 -13.42
C ASN A 133 16.81 -27.40 -12.40
N GLN A 134 16.99 -26.53 -11.40
CA GLN A 134 15.95 -26.07 -10.47
C GLN A 134 15.76 -24.55 -10.53
N ALA A 135 16.46 -23.90 -11.45
CA ALA A 135 16.36 -22.48 -11.69
C ALA A 135 15.16 -22.16 -12.60
N SER A 136 14.76 -20.88 -12.64
CA SER A 136 13.69 -20.41 -13.51
C SER A 136 13.89 -20.82 -14.97
N GLU A 137 12.79 -21.27 -15.60
CA GLU A 137 12.77 -21.83 -16.94
C GLU A 137 11.81 -21.08 -17.87
N SER A 138 12.18 -21.02 -19.16
CA SER A 138 11.31 -20.53 -20.22
C SER A 138 11.15 -21.59 -21.31
N VAL A 139 10.00 -21.62 -21.97
CA VAL A 139 9.73 -22.53 -23.09
C VAL A 139 9.56 -21.80 -24.41
N ARG A 140 9.97 -22.46 -25.50
CA ARG A 140 9.58 -22.09 -26.86
C ARG A 140 8.95 -23.28 -27.56
N ILE A 141 7.83 -23.03 -28.23
CA ILE A 141 7.15 -24.02 -29.05
C ILE A 141 7.70 -23.91 -30.47
N ILE A 142 8.26 -25.01 -30.99
CA ILE A 142 8.74 -25.09 -32.37
C ILE A 142 7.75 -25.94 -33.15
N ILE A 143 7.02 -25.29 -34.05
CA ILE A 143 6.16 -25.97 -35.03
C ILE A 143 6.93 -26.03 -36.36
N PRO A 144 7.32 -27.23 -36.83
CA PRO A 144 8.07 -27.36 -38.08
C PRO A 144 7.21 -26.98 -39.29
N ASN A 145 7.83 -26.40 -40.32
CA ASN A 145 7.15 -26.08 -41.58
C ASN A 145 6.94 -27.32 -42.49
N THR A 146 7.44 -28.49 -42.07
CA THR A 146 7.33 -29.74 -42.83
C THR A 146 5.99 -30.43 -42.54
N PRO A 147 5.17 -30.75 -43.56
CA PRO A 147 3.92 -31.47 -43.37
C PRO A 147 4.12 -32.79 -42.60
N GLY A 148 3.33 -33.01 -41.55
CA GLY A 148 3.38 -34.23 -40.72
C GLY A 148 4.43 -34.23 -39.60
N ALA A 149 5.29 -33.21 -39.51
CA ALA A 149 6.25 -33.10 -38.40
C ALA A 149 5.56 -32.54 -37.14
N GLN A 150 5.82 -33.17 -35.99
CA GLN A 150 5.16 -32.84 -34.74
C GLN A 150 5.76 -31.57 -34.10
N PRO A 151 4.94 -30.70 -33.47
CA PRO A 151 5.42 -29.63 -32.62
C PRO A 151 6.33 -30.16 -31.50
N ARG A 152 7.33 -29.39 -31.10
CA ARG A 152 8.22 -29.73 -29.99
C ARG A 152 8.48 -28.55 -29.08
N LEU A 153 8.72 -28.85 -27.80
CA LEU A 153 9.10 -27.87 -26.79
C LEU A 153 10.62 -27.73 -26.73
N VAL A 154 11.09 -26.49 -26.62
CA VAL A 154 12.50 -26.17 -26.38
C VAL A 154 12.56 -25.35 -25.09
N VAL A 155 13.05 -25.98 -24.03
CA VAL A 155 13.16 -25.37 -22.71
C VAL A 155 14.55 -24.77 -22.52
N LYS A 156 14.61 -23.57 -21.94
CA LYS A 156 15.83 -22.91 -21.51
C LYS A 156 15.80 -22.77 -20.00
N GLN A 157 16.85 -23.24 -19.33
CA GLN A 157 16.98 -23.21 -17.87
C GLN A 157 17.97 -22.13 -17.41
N GLY A 158 17.79 -21.66 -16.17
CA GLY A 158 18.66 -20.65 -15.57
C GLY A 158 18.59 -19.33 -16.34
N ILE A 159 17.37 -18.89 -16.66
CA ILE A 159 17.13 -17.75 -17.56
C ILE A 159 17.46 -16.41 -16.90
N GLN A 160 17.56 -16.37 -15.57
CA GLN A 160 17.77 -15.17 -14.79
C GLN A 160 18.78 -15.39 -13.66
N GLN A 161 19.52 -14.33 -13.32
CA GLN A 161 20.35 -14.23 -12.11
C GLN A 161 19.66 -13.31 -11.11
N VAL A 162 19.86 -13.56 -9.82
CA VAL A 162 19.36 -12.69 -8.74
C VAL A 162 19.83 -11.26 -8.98
N LYS A 163 18.90 -10.31 -9.04
CA LYS A 163 19.22 -8.90 -9.23
C LYS A 163 19.74 -8.37 -7.91
N ARG A 164 20.77 -7.54 -7.98
CA ARG A 164 21.25 -6.73 -6.84
C ARG A 164 21.68 -7.57 -5.62
N ALA A 165 21.99 -8.85 -5.78
CA ALA A 165 22.36 -9.74 -4.69
C ALA A 165 23.51 -9.18 -3.80
N ALA A 166 23.36 -9.37 -2.49
CA ALA A 166 24.43 -9.19 -1.52
C ALA A 166 25.57 -10.19 -1.79
N PRO A 167 26.81 -9.90 -1.32
CA PRO A 167 27.91 -10.84 -1.34
C PRO A 167 27.49 -12.23 -0.83
N GLY A 168 27.79 -13.28 -1.59
CA GLY A 168 27.41 -14.67 -1.26
C GLY A 168 26.02 -15.08 -1.74
N GLY A 169 25.20 -14.14 -2.23
CA GLY A 169 23.86 -14.39 -2.78
C GLY A 169 23.77 -14.42 -4.30
N GLN A 170 24.89 -14.24 -5.02
CA GLN A 170 24.90 -14.24 -6.48
C GLN A 170 24.62 -15.65 -7.03
N GLY A 171 23.59 -15.81 -7.85
CA GLY A 171 23.32 -17.09 -8.52
C GLY A 171 22.00 -17.09 -9.28
N TYR A 172 21.54 -18.29 -9.62
CA TYR A 172 20.30 -18.48 -10.36
C TYR A 172 19.07 -18.14 -9.51
N VAL A 173 18.08 -17.52 -10.15
CA VAL A 173 16.73 -17.38 -9.60
C VAL A 173 16.05 -18.74 -9.62
N ILE A 174 15.35 -19.10 -8.54
CA ILE A 174 14.65 -20.38 -8.42
C ILE A 174 13.44 -20.48 -9.36
N ASP A 175 13.05 -21.71 -9.69
CA ASP A 175 11.79 -21.97 -10.37
C ASP A 175 10.59 -21.61 -9.45
N PRO A 176 9.76 -20.61 -9.81
CA PRO A 176 8.64 -20.14 -9.00
C PRO A 176 7.40 -21.06 -9.05
N TYR A 177 7.46 -22.18 -9.77
CA TYR A 177 6.37 -23.13 -9.93
C TYR A 177 6.67 -24.52 -9.34
N SER A 178 7.87 -24.73 -8.79
CA SER A 178 8.33 -26.02 -8.26
C SER A 178 8.54 -25.99 -6.75
N ILE A 179 7.76 -26.78 -6.02
CA ILE A 179 7.92 -26.99 -4.57
C ILE A 179 9.28 -27.64 -4.27
N SER A 180 9.76 -28.57 -5.11
CA SER A 180 11.07 -29.20 -4.89
C SER A 180 12.23 -28.20 -5.02
N SER A 181 12.13 -27.25 -5.96
CA SER A 181 13.10 -26.16 -6.09
C SER A 181 13.05 -25.22 -4.87
N LEU A 182 11.83 -24.93 -4.37
CA LEU A 182 11.64 -24.16 -3.14
C LEU A 182 12.26 -24.85 -1.92
N ASP A 183 12.03 -26.14 -1.72
CA ASP A 183 12.63 -26.90 -0.62
C ASP A 183 14.15 -26.86 -0.66
N THR A 184 14.73 -26.95 -1.86
CA THR A 184 16.18 -26.84 -2.04
C THR A 184 16.68 -25.44 -1.67
N TYR A 185 15.91 -24.40 -1.99
CA TYR A 185 16.21 -23.03 -1.58
C TYR A 185 16.16 -22.85 -0.06
N LEU A 186 15.06 -23.28 0.56
CA LEU A 186 14.79 -23.13 1.99
C LEU A 186 15.68 -24.02 2.87
N ALA A 187 16.22 -25.12 2.34
CA ALA A 187 17.21 -25.93 3.05
C ALA A 187 18.45 -25.12 3.48
N ARG A 188 18.82 -24.08 2.71
CA ARG A 188 19.91 -23.17 3.08
C ARG A 188 19.54 -22.30 4.28
N PHE A 189 18.30 -21.84 4.36
CA PHE A 189 17.77 -21.10 5.51
C PHE A 189 17.68 -22.01 6.72
N ASN A 190 17.13 -23.22 6.60
CA ASN A 190 17.10 -24.22 7.67
C ASN A 190 18.49 -24.45 8.26
N GLN A 191 19.51 -24.58 7.40
CA GLN A 191 20.89 -24.73 7.84
C GLN A 191 21.38 -23.50 8.61
N ALA A 192 21.18 -22.29 8.07
CA ALA A 192 21.64 -21.05 8.69
C ALA A 192 20.96 -20.76 10.03
N PHE A 193 19.66 -21.06 10.14
CA PHE A 193 18.87 -20.87 11.36
C PHE A 193 19.03 -21.98 12.39
N SER A 194 19.61 -23.13 12.03
CA SER A 194 19.81 -24.26 12.96
C SER A 194 20.67 -23.92 14.19
N THR A 195 21.54 -22.90 14.09
CA THR A 195 22.39 -22.41 15.19
C THR A 195 22.09 -20.96 15.56
N TYR A 196 20.95 -20.41 15.12
CA TYR A 196 20.58 -19.02 15.38
C TYR A 196 20.10 -18.85 16.83
N ASP A 197 20.68 -17.87 17.54
CA ASP A 197 20.41 -17.61 18.96
C ASP A 197 19.65 -16.28 19.22
N GLY A 198 19.18 -15.64 18.15
CA GLY A 198 18.37 -14.43 18.22
C GLY A 198 16.87 -14.72 18.31
N LEU A 199 16.07 -13.65 18.36
CA LEU A 199 14.62 -13.76 18.21
C LEU A 199 14.29 -13.97 16.72
N ALA A 200 13.34 -14.86 16.42
CA ALA A 200 12.86 -15.04 15.06
C ALA A 200 12.36 -13.71 14.49
N PRO A 201 12.66 -13.39 13.21
CA PRO A 201 11.97 -12.31 12.51
C PRO A 201 10.46 -12.46 12.64
N ARG A 202 9.73 -11.36 12.79
CA ARG A 202 8.27 -11.36 12.91
C ARG A 202 7.63 -11.94 11.65
N ALA A 203 8.10 -11.54 10.47
CA ALA A 203 7.65 -12.08 9.21
C ALA A 203 8.81 -12.29 8.23
N GLU A 204 8.68 -13.35 7.43
CA GLU A 204 9.44 -13.61 6.23
C GLU A 204 8.76 -12.87 5.05
N PHE A 205 9.56 -12.18 4.24
CA PHE A 205 9.06 -11.32 3.16
C PHE A 205 9.47 -11.85 1.78
N HIS A 206 8.49 -11.92 0.88
CA HIS A 206 8.67 -12.18 -0.54
C HIS A 206 8.22 -10.96 -1.35
N ASP A 207 9.20 -10.38 -2.06
CA ASP A 207 9.05 -9.19 -2.89
C ASP A 207 8.24 -9.49 -4.17
N SER A 208 7.86 -8.45 -4.89
CA SER A 208 7.11 -8.50 -6.14
C SER A 208 7.65 -9.53 -7.13
N PHE A 209 6.74 -10.17 -7.86
CA PHE A 209 7.10 -11.22 -8.81
C PHE A 209 7.87 -10.63 -10.00
N GLU A 210 9.19 -10.76 -9.95
CA GLU A 210 10.12 -10.33 -10.99
C GLU A 210 10.90 -11.52 -11.61
N TYR A 211 10.28 -12.70 -11.66
CA TYR A 211 10.82 -13.92 -12.30
C TYR A 211 10.70 -13.80 -13.83
N PHE A 212 11.45 -12.88 -14.42
CA PHE A 212 11.34 -12.45 -15.81
C PHE A 212 11.49 -13.59 -16.81
N GLY A 213 10.43 -13.78 -17.61
CA GLY A 213 10.37 -14.80 -18.65
C GLY A 213 10.17 -16.22 -18.13
N ALA A 214 9.93 -16.40 -16.82
CA ALA A 214 9.61 -17.70 -16.26
C ALA A 214 8.18 -18.09 -16.67
N ASP A 215 8.07 -18.95 -17.67
CA ASP A 215 6.80 -19.41 -18.22
C ASP A 215 6.71 -20.94 -18.31
N TRP A 216 7.65 -21.67 -17.68
CA TRP A 216 7.71 -23.13 -17.71
C TRP A 216 8.24 -23.72 -16.40
N THR A 217 7.95 -25.00 -16.15
CA THR A 217 8.58 -25.84 -15.11
C THR A 217 8.65 -27.30 -15.59
N PRO A 218 9.62 -28.11 -15.16
CA PRO A 218 9.78 -29.49 -15.66
C PRO A 218 8.53 -30.37 -15.54
N ASP A 219 7.77 -30.22 -14.46
CA ASP A 219 6.58 -31.03 -14.17
C ASP A 219 5.30 -30.49 -14.84
N LEU A 220 5.39 -29.42 -15.64
CA LEU A 220 4.22 -28.71 -16.16
C LEU A 220 3.27 -29.61 -16.96
N LEU A 221 3.78 -30.48 -17.83
CA LEU A 221 2.92 -31.36 -18.63
C LEU A 221 2.13 -32.35 -17.76
N ALA A 222 2.77 -32.90 -16.73
CA ALA A 222 2.14 -33.83 -15.81
C ALA A 222 1.10 -33.12 -14.92
N GLU A 223 1.46 -31.97 -14.36
CA GLU A 223 0.56 -31.15 -13.56
C GLU A 223 -0.62 -30.63 -14.38
N PHE A 224 -0.39 -30.21 -15.62
CA PHE A 224 -1.43 -29.80 -16.54
C PHE A 224 -2.43 -30.94 -16.79
N ALA A 225 -1.94 -32.13 -17.17
CA ALA A 225 -2.82 -33.27 -17.43
C ALA A 225 -3.64 -33.65 -16.20
N ARG A 226 -3.01 -33.62 -15.01
CA ARG A 226 -3.66 -33.90 -13.73
C ARG A 226 -4.75 -32.88 -13.38
N ARG A 227 -4.50 -31.58 -13.63
CA ARG A 227 -5.37 -30.48 -13.21
C ARG A 227 -6.45 -30.13 -14.22
N ARG A 228 -6.18 -30.31 -15.52
CA ARG A 228 -7.05 -29.90 -16.64
C ARG A 228 -7.78 -31.08 -17.28
N GLY A 229 -7.31 -32.30 -17.10
CA GLY A 229 -7.97 -33.52 -17.58
C GLY A 229 -7.64 -33.91 -19.01
N TYR A 230 -6.63 -33.31 -19.65
CA TYR A 230 -6.18 -33.66 -20.99
C TYR A 230 -4.68 -33.38 -21.20
N ASP A 231 -4.08 -34.02 -22.20
CA ASP A 231 -2.64 -33.90 -22.49
C ASP A 231 -2.34 -32.66 -23.35
N LEU A 232 -1.61 -31.70 -22.77
CA LEU A 232 -1.20 -30.46 -23.46
C LEU A 232 -0.30 -30.73 -24.68
N SER A 233 0.43 -31.84 -24.71
CA SER A 233 1.35 -32.15 -25.82
C SER A 233 0.62 -32.33 -27.16
N HIS A 234 -0.66 -32.70 -27.13
CA HIS A 234 -1.52 -32.78 -28.32
C HIS A 234 -2.04 -31.41 -28.79
N HIS A 235 -1.84 -30.36 -28.00
CA HIS A 235 -2.38 -29.01 -28.21
C HIS A 235 -1.30 -27.94 -28.31
N LEU A 236 -0.05 -28.31 -28.63
CA LEU A 236 1.06 -27.35 -28.75
C LEU A 236 0.82 -26.31 -29.86
N ALA A 237 0.12 -26.67 -30.94
CA ALA A 237 -0.24 -25.72 -31.98
C ALA A 237 -1.30 -24.69 -31.51
N ASP A 238 -2.26 -25.14 -30.70
CA ASP A 238 -3.26 -24.28 -30.07
C ASP A 238 -2.59 -23.34 -29.05
N LEU A 239 -1.68 -23.87 -28.23
CA LEU A 239 -0.92 -23.09 -27.25
C LEU A 239 -0.06 -21.99 -27.90
N ASP A 240 0.58 -22.30 -29.03
CA ASP A 240 1.37 -21.33 -29.81
C ASP A 240 0.49 -20.31 -30.56
N GLY A 241 -0.83 -20.49 -30.59
CA GLY A 241 -1.78 -19.61 -31.27
C GLY A 241 -1.96 -19.88 -32.77
N ARG A 242 -1.43 -21.00 -33.30
CA ARG A 242 -1.60 -21.41 -34.71
C ARG A 242 -2.77 -22.38 -34.95
N GLY A 243 -3.42 -22.83 -33.88
CA GLY A 243 -4.63 -23.65 -33.94
C GLY A 243 -5.90 -22.87 -34.26
N ASP A 244 -7.06 -23.51 -34.02
CA ASP A 244 -8.34 -22.81 -34.11
C ASP A 244 -8.40 -21.70 -33.04
N PRO A 245 -8.75 -20.43 -33.38
CA PRO A 245 -8.69 -19.33 -32.42
C PRO A 245 -9.52 -19.55 -31.14
N ALA A 246 -10.67 -20.21 -31.24
CA ALA A 246 -11.53 -20.46 -30.08
C ALA A 246 -10.98 -21.57 -29.18
N ILE A 247 -10.34 -22.59 -29.77
CA ILE A 247 -9.64 -23.64 -29.02
C ILE A 247 -8.33 -23.11 -28.42
N ALA A 248 -7.53 -22.38 -29.19
CA ALA A 248 -6.26 -21.76 -28.76
C ALA A 248 -6.45 -20.89 -27.52
N ALA A 249 -7.47 -20.03 -27.50
CA ALA A 249 -7.82 -19.21 -26.34
C ALA A 249 -8.06 -20.05 -25.07
N ARG A 250 -8.78 -21.16 -25.20
CA ARG A 250 -9.13 -22.06 -24.09
C ARG A 250 -7.93 -22.85 -23.58
N VAL A 251 -7.11 -23.36 -24.49
CA VAL A 251 -5.87 -24.08 -24.15
C VAL A 251 -4.90 -23.14 -23.42
N ARG A 252 -4.78 -21.88 -23.87
CA ARG A 252 -3.96 -20.88 -23.19
C ARG A 252 -4.50 -20.48 -21.82
N GLU A 253 -5.82 -20.39 -21.68
CA GLU A 253 -6.43 -20.16 -20.37
C GLU A 253 -6.07 -21.29 -19.40
N ASP A 254 -6.23 -22.56 -19.81
CA ASP A 254 -5.87 -23.72 -18.99
C ASP A 254 -4.37 -23.73 -18.65
N TYR A 255 -3.50 -23.30 -19.58
CA TYR A 255 -2.06 -23.18 -19.36
C TYR A 255 -1.72 -22.13 -18.30
N ARG A 256 -2.25 -20.92 -18.48
CA ARG A 256 -2.06 -19.78 -17.57
C ARG A 256 -2.60 -20.11 -16.18
N ARG A 257 -3.79 -20.73 -16.09
CA ARG A 257 -4.37 -21.21 -14.83
C ARG A 257 -3.49 -22.28 -14.17
N THR A 258 -2.91 -23.20 -14.94
CA THR A 258 -2.01 -24.22 -14.38
C THR A 258 -0.78 -23.60 -13.73
N LEU A 259 -0.13 -22.64 -14.39
CA LEU A 259 0.99 -21.90 -13.79
C LEU A 259 0.56 -21.08 -12.56
N ALA A 260 -0.60 -20.43 -12.64
CA ALA A 260 -1.17 -19.68 -11.51
C ALA A 260 -1.34 -20.57 -10.26
N GLU A 261 -1.94 -21.76 -10.42
CA GLU A 261 -2.14 -22.70 -9.32
C GLU A 261 -0.84 -23.30 -8.78
N LEU A 262 0.17 -23.49 -9.63
CA LEU A 262 1.49 -23.95 -9.20
C LEU A 262 2.21 -22.89 -8.37
N HIS A 263 2.14 -21.62 -8.80
CA HIS A 263 2.72 -20.52 -8.03
C HIS A 263 1.96 -20.26 -6.71
N LEU A 264 0.63 -20.36 -6.72
CA LEU A 264 -0.16 -20.30 -5.49
C LEU A 264 0.24 -21.39 -4.49
N ALA A 265 0.44 -22.63 -4.96
CA ALA A 265 0.92 -23.73 -4.13
C ALA A 265 2.35 -23.47 -3.61
N TRP A 266 3.20 -22.84 -4.42
CA TRP A 266 4.55 -22.42 -4.03
C TRP A 266 4.52 -21.41 -2.88
N VAL A 267 3.69 -20.35 -2.95
CA VAL A 267 3.56 -19.34 -1.88
C VAL A 267 2.94 -19.94 -0.62
N ALA A 268 1.94 -20.82 -0.76
CA ALA A 268 1.36 -21.54 0.38
C ALA A 268 2.38 -22.44 1.08
N HIS A 269 3.26 -23.11 0.32
CA HIS A 269 4.33 -23.94 0.88
C HIS A 269 5.39 -23.11 1.60
N TRP A 270 5.79 -21.97 1.03
CA TRP A 270 6.66 -21.00 1.71
C TRP A 270 6.04 -20.47 3.00
N THR A 271 4.74 -20.16 3.00
CA THR A 271 4.02 -19.72 4.21
C THR A 271 4.00 -20.80 5.29
N ALA A 272 3.73 -22.05 4.93
CA ALA A 272 3.79 -23.16 5.86
C ALA A 272 5.20 -23.37 6.45
N TRP A 273 6.24 -23.20 5.62
CA TRP A 273 7.63 -23.24 6.07
C TRP A 273 7.94 -22.12 7.08
N SER A 274 7.53 -20.89 6.80
CA SER A 274 7.73 -19.73 7.69
C SER A 274 7.04 -19.94 9.04
N HIS A 275 5.79 -20.42 9.04
CA HIS A 275 5.08 -20.79 10.28
C HIS A 275 5.83 -21.85 11.08
N GLY A 276 6.43 -22.84 10.41
CA GLY A 276 7.29 -23.85 11.02
C GLY A 276 8.53 -23.30 11.73
N HIS A 277 8.94 -22.07 11.41
CA HIS A 277 10.07 -21.35 12.01
C HIS A 277 9.63 -20.22 12.97
N GLY A 278 8.32 -20.11 13.26
CA GLY A 278 7.78 -19.11 14.18
C GLY A 278 7.61 -17.71 13.58
N SER A 279 7.72 -17.58 12.25
CA SER A 279 7.54 -16.32 11.53
C SER A 279 6.20 -16.29 10.79
N LEU A 280 5.60 -15.12 10.66
CA LEU A 280 4.52 -14.85 9.69
C LEU A 280 5.08 -14.72 8.26
N THR A 281 4.21 -14.51 7.28
CA THR A 281 4.60 -14.11 5.91
C THR A 281 4.02 -12.77 5.47
N ARG A 282 4.81 -12.03 4.69
CA ARG A 282 4.37 -10.81 3.98
C ARG A 282 4.70 -10.93 2.50
N GLU A 283 3.70 -10.75 1.64
CA GLU A 283 3.76 -11.11 0.22
C GLU A 283 3.38 -9.93 -0.70
N GLN A 284 4.26 -9.61 -1.65
CA GLN A 284 3.95 -8.77 -2.80
C GLN A 284 3.61 -9.62 -4.04
N ALA A 285 2.34 -10.01 -4.18
CA ALA A 285 1.92 -10.91 -5.26
C ALA A 285 1.89 -10.28 -6.67
N HIS A 286 1.90 -8.95 -6.78
CA HIS A 286 1.80 -8.28 -8.07
C HIS A 286 2.99 -8.61 -9.00
N GLY A 287 2.71 -8.62 -10.30
CA GLY A 287 3.63 -9.13 -11.33
C GLY A 287 3.51 -10.63 -11.60
N ALA A 288 2.93 -11.40 -10.68
CA ALA A 288 2.79 -12.84 -10.85
C ALA A 288 1.84 -13.14 -12.02
N PRO A 289 2.12 -14.16 -12.84
CA PRO A 289 1.19 -14.63 -13.85
C PRO A 289 0.11 -15.54 -13.23
N ALA A 290 -0.48 -15.05 -12.14
CA ALA A 290 -1.42 -15.77 -11.29
C ALA A 290 -2.58 -14.85 -10.92
N ASN A 291 -3.62 -15.42 -10.30
CA ASN A 291 -4.65 -14.60 -9.70
C ASN A 291 -4.07 -13.95 -8.43
N ILE A 292 -3.67 -12.69 -8.55
CA ILE A 292 -2.85 -12.02 -7.53
C ILE A 292 -3.57 -11.87 -6.19
N GLU A 293 -4.89 -11.80 -6.17
CA GLU A 293 -5.65 -11.77 -4.91
C GLU A 293 -5.53 -13.09 -4.14
N ASP A 294 -5.57 -14.23 -4.84
CA ASP A 294 -5.42 -15.55 -4.22
C ASP A 294 -3.99 -15.74 -3.67
N VAL A 295 -3.00 -15.24 -4.41
CA VAL A 295 -1.59 -15.28 -3.97
C VAL A 295 -1.37 -14.37 -2.76
N TYR A 296 -1.91 -13.14 -2.77
CA TYR A 296 -1.96 -12.30 -1.57
C TYR A 296 -2.65 -13.01 -0.40
N ALA A 297 -3.76 -13.69 -0.67
CA ALA A 297 -4.51 -14.44 0.32
C ALA A 297 -3.78 -15.67 0.88
N ALA A 298 -2.70 -16.14 0.24
CA ALA A 298 -1.90 -17.26 0.74
C ALA A 298 -0.94 -16.87 1.87
N ALA A 299 -0.57 -15.58 2.01
CA ALA A 299 0.35 -15.09 3.04
C ALA A 299 -0.37 -14.44 4.24
N ASP A 300 0.26 -14.30 5.40
CA ASP A 300 -0.40 -13.71 6.59
C ASP A 300 -0.68 -12.20 6.45
N ILE A 301 0.17 -11.49 5.70
CA ILE A 301 0.10 -10.04 5.46
C ILE A 301 0.22 -9.77 3.95
N PRO A 302 -0.90 -9.54 3.24
CA PRO A 302 -0.86 -9.05 1.86
C PRO A 302 -0.17 -7.68 1.77
N GLU A 303 0.73 -7.50 0.81
CA GLU A 303 1.42 -6.22 0.58
C GLU A 303 1.26 -5.70 -0.85
N THR A 304 0.66 -4.53 -1.03
CA THR A 304 0.67 -3.87 -2.34
C THR A 304 1.91 -2.98 -2.52
N GLU A 305 2.11 -2.47 -3.73
CA GLU A 305 2.93 -1.28 -4.01
C GLU A 305 2.06 -0.24 -4.72
N GLY A 306 2.49 1.02 -4.72
CA GLY A 306 1.87 2.12 -5.44
C GLY A 306 2.70 3.40 -5.37
N SER A 307 2.09 4.55 -5.65
CA SER A 307 2.70 5.91 -5.74
C SER A 307 3.17 6.35 -7.12
N PHE A 308 3.11 5.47 -8.13
CA PHE A 308 3.49 5.83 -9.50
C PHE A 308 2.62 6.98 -10.01
N GLY A 309 3.24 7.96 -10.70
CA GLY A 309 2.51 9.14 -11.17
C GLY A 309 1.96 10.05 -10.05
N GLY A 310 2.51 9.96 -8.82
CA GLY A 310 2.13 10.83 -7.71
C GLY A 310 0.86 10.40 -6.96
N GLY A 311 0.55 9.10 -6.93
CA GLY A 311 -0.57 8.56 -6.14
C GLY A 311 -1.95 8.77 -6.78
N SER A 312 -2.03 8.64 -8.10
CA SER A 312 -3.29 8.76 -8.85
C SER A 312 -4.36 7.78 -8.35
N SER A 313 -5.60 8.26 -8.18
CA SER A 313 -6.76 7.44 -7.82
C SER A 313 -7.08 6.35 -8.85
N ALA A 314 -6.54 6.44 -10.07
CA ALA A 314 -6.62 5.37 -11.07
C ALA A 314 -5.97 4.05 -10.59
N GLN A 315 -5.09 4.09 -9.58
CA GLN A 315 -4.45 2.89 -9.02
C GLN A 315 -5.26 2.23 -7.90
N ILE A 316 -6.39 2.83 -7.46
CA ILE A 316 -7.18 2.30 -6.35
C ILE A 316 -7.54 0.82 -6.55
N PRO A 317 -8.08 0.36 -7.70
CA PRO A 317 -8.39 -1.06 -7.87
C PRO A 317 -7.14 -1.95 -7.73
N MET A 318 -6.00 -1.55 -8.31
CA MET A 318 -4.75 -2.30 -8.15
C MET A 318 -4.29 -2.40 -6.69
N MET A 319 -4.35 -1.30 -5.94
CA MET A 319 -4.00 -1.26 -4.52
C MET A 319 -4.95 -2.10 -3.66
N LYS A 320 -6.23 -2.18 -4.08
CA LYS A 320 -7.27 -2.90 -3.37
C LYS A 320 -7.16 -4.41 -3.46
N PHE A 321 -6.40 -5.00 -4.40
CA PHE A 321 -6.17 -6.44 -4.38
C PHE A 321 -5.57 -6.93 -3.04
N ALA A 322 -4.61 -6.20 -2.47
CA ALA A 322 -4.00 -6.60 -1.19
C ALA A 322 -4.96 -6.39 0.00
N SER A 323 -5.66 -5.25 0.07
CA SER A 323 -6.63 -5.00 1.15
C SER A 323 -7.85 -5.92 1.05
N SER A 324 -8.36 -6.18 -0.15
CA SER A 324 -9.46 -7.11 -0.39
C SER A 324 -9.07 -8.52 0.04
N ALA A 325 -7.90 -9.02 -0.37
CA ALA A 325 -7.38 -10.31 0.08
C ALA A 325 -7.31 -10.39 1.61
N ALA A 326 -6.86 -9.33 2.29
CA ALA A 326 -6.86 -9.29 3.76
C ALA A 326 -8.28 -9.33 4.33
N HIS A 327 -9.18 -8.50 3.80
CA HIS A 327 -10.56 -8.37 4.28
C HIS A 327 -11.33 -9.67 4.09
N VAL A 328 -11.36 -10.24 2.89
CA VAL A 328 -12.15 -11.43 2.56
C VAL A 328 -11.62 -12.71 3.22
N THR A 329 -10.39 -12.69 3.74
CA THR A 329 -9.82 -13.78 4.56
C THR A 329 -9.79 -13.49 6.05
N GLY A 330 -10.26 -12.32 6.50
CA GLY A 330 -10.33 -11.95 7.91
C GLY A 330 -8.97 -11.59 8.54
N LYS A 331 -7.96 -11.28 7.71
CA LYS A 331 -6.65 -10.84 8.18
C LYS A 331 -6.72 -9.38 8.65
N ARG A 332 -5.92 -9.08 9.67
CA ARG A 332 -5.91 -7.76 10.31
C ARG A 332 -5.12 -6.72 9.51
N LEU A 333 -4.01 -7.13 8.91
CA LEU A 333 -3.06 -6.23 8.27
C LEU A 333 -3.10 -6.39 6.76
N ALA A 334 -3.14 -5.25 6.07
CA ALA A 334 -2.81 -5.12 4.66
C ALA A 334 -1.72 -4.04 4.57
N SER A 335 -0.56 -4.40 4.04
CA SER A 335 0.59 -3.51 3.99
C SER A 335 0.85 -2.91 2.62
N SER A 336 1.75 -1.92 2.57
CA SER A 336 2.23 -1.35 1.31
C SER A 336 3.70 -1.01 1.35
N GLU A 337 4.41 -1.36 0.28
CA GLU A 337 5.61 -0.63 -0.10
C GLU A 337 5.21 0.77 -0.58
N THR A 338 5.77 1.79 0.07
CA THR A 338 5.26 3.16 0.02
C THR A 338 6.37 4.14 -0.36
N PHE A 339 6.02 5.10 -1.24
CA PHE A 339 6.85 6.23 -1.71
C PHE A 339 7.97 5.91 -2.71
N THR A 340 8.02 4.69 -3.25
CA THR A 340 8.95 4.32 -4.33
C THR A 340 8.80 5.28 -5.50
N TRP A 341 9.90 5.92 -5.91
CA TRP A 341 9.95 6.87 -7.03
C TRP A 341 9.00 8.07 -6.95
N LEU A 342 8.60 8.51 -5.75
CA LEU A 342 7.71 9.67 -5.59
C LEU A 342 8.28 10.97 -6.20
N GLY A 343 9.60 11.11 -6.22
CA GLY A 343 10.31 12.21 -6.85
C GLY A 343 11.80 11.91 -6.94
N GLU A 344 12.63 12.94 -7.10
CA GLU A 344 14.09 12.77 -7.04
C GLU A 344 14.56 12.60 -5.59
N HIS A 345 15.61 11.79 -5.39
CA HIS A 345 16.16 11.35 -4.09
C HIS A 345 16.14 12.39 -2.96
N PHE A 346 16.53 13.62 -3.26
CA PHE A 346 16.74 14.71 -2.29
C PHE A 346 15.79 15.88 -2.49
N GLN A 347 14.72 15.69 -3.26
CA GLN A 347 13.77 16.74 -3.63
C GLN A 347 12.37 16.54 -3.06
N VAL A 348 12.08 15.40 -2.43
CA VAL A 348 10.74 15.09 -1.94
C VAL A 348 10.52 15.77 -0.58
N PRO A 349 9.61 16.75 -0.46
CA PRO A 349 9.25 17.36 0.82
C PRO A 349 8.23 16.49 1.58
N LEU A 350 8.17 16.63 2.91
CA LEU A 350 7.18 15.92 3.75
C LEU A 350 5.73 16.14 3.30
N SER A 351 5.41 17.35 2.84
CA SER A 351 4.08 17.71 2.34
C SER A 351 3.60 16.84 1.18
N SER A 352 4.52 16.32 0.36
CA SER A 352 4.19 15.43 -0.75
C SER A 352 3.90 13.99 -0.32
N LEU A 353 4.25 13.60 0.91
CA LEU A 353 3.96 12.27 1.43
C LEU A 353 2.47 12.12 1.75
N LYS A 354 1.82 13.19 2.26
CA LYS A 354 0.43 13.13 2.77
C LYS A 354 -0.58 12.60 1.74
N PRO A 355 -0.67 13.14 0.51
CA PRO A 355 -1.67 12.67 -0.45
C PRO A 355 -1.48 11.19 -0.81
N ILE A 356 -0.23 10.72 -0.85
CA ILE A 356 0.09 9.34 -1.19
C ILE A 356 -0.37 8.39 -0.08
N VAL A 357 -0.03 8.67 1.18
CA VAL A 357 -0.47 7.83 2.31
C VAL A 357 -2.00 7.83 2.44
N ASP A 358 -2.64 8.97 2.22
CA ASP A 358 -4.10 9.08 2.29
C ASP A 358 -4.76 8.22 1.21
N THR A 359 -4.21 8.17 0.00
CA THR A 359 -4.66 7.26 -1.07
C THR A 359 -4.52 5.79 -0.68
N PHE A 360 -3.42 5.39 -0.04
CA PHE A 360 -3.26 4.01 0.45
C PHE A 360 -4.27 3.66 1.55
N PHE A 361 -4.48 4.58 2.51
CA PHE A 361 -5.49 4.40 3.55
C PHE A 361 -6.91 4.28 2.97
N LEU A 362 -7.23 5.12 1.97
CA LEU A 362 -8.47 5.05 1.21
C LEU A 362 -8.64 3.73 0.45
N ALA A 363 -7.55 3.12 -0.02
CA ALA A 363 -7.56 1.77 -0.61
C ALA A 363 -7.70 0.65 0.45
N GLY A 364 -7.70 0.96 1.75
CA GLY A 364 -7.83 -0.02 2.83
C GLY A 364 -6.50 -0.56 3.37
N ILE A 365 -5.36 0.00 2.93
CA ILE A 365 -4.06 -0.32 3.53
C ILE A 365 -3.98 0.27 4.92
N ASN A 366 -3.38 -0.46 5.85
CA ASN A 366 -3.28 -0.04 7.25
C ASN A 366 -1.91 -0.30 7.88
N HIS A 367 -0.91 -0.78 7.13
CA HIS A 367 0.45 -1.04 7.62
C HIS A 367 1.54 -0.65 6.60
N MET A 368 2.07 0.57 6.67
CA MET A 368 2.99 1.09 5.67
C MET A 368 4.44 0.66 5.88
N PHE A 369 5.15 0.42 4.78
CA PHE A 369 6.59 0.26 4.69
C PHE A 369 7.19 1.32 3.76
N PHE A 370 8.04 2.19 4.28
CA PHE A 370 8.78 3.13 3.44
C PHE A 370 9.79 2.38 2.59
N HIS A 371 9.86 2.71 1.30
CA HIS A 371 10.91 2.30 0.39
C HIS A 371 11.95 3.41 0.24
N GLY A 372 12.96 3.53 1.09
CA GLY A 372 13.29 2.85 2.33
C GLY A 372 14.49 3.59 2.92
N ILE A 373 15.14 3.04 3.93
CA ILE A 373 16.33 3.65 4.53
C ILE A 373 17.53 2.73 4.29
N PRO A 374 18.60 3.17 3.61
CA PRO A 374 19.81 2.38 3.52
C PRO A 374 20.56 2.39 4.85
N TYR A 375 21.11 1.24 5.26
CA TYR A 375 22.13 1.22 6.31
C TYR A 375 23.28 2.13 5.90
N SER A 376 23.74 2.98 6.80
CA SER A 376 24.91 3.83 6.58
C SER A 376 25.74 3.91 7.86
N PRO A 377 27.03 3.52 7.82
CA PRO A 377 27.90 3.63 8.99
C PRO A 377 28.22 5.09 9.29
N SER A 378 28.53 5.41 10.56
CA SER A 378 28.77 6.78 11.02
C SER A 378 30.03 7.43 10.44
N ASP A 379 30.98 6.63 9.95
CA ASP A 379 32.21 7.09 9.31
C ASP A 379 32.04 7.34 7.80
N ALA A 380 30.87 7.03 7.22
CA ALA A 380 30.58 7.36 5.82
C ALA A 380 30.42 8.89 5.66
N PRO A 381 31.15 9.52 4.73
CA PRO A 381 30.96 10.94 4.44
C PRO A 381 29.52 11.22 3.98
N TRP A 382 28.99 12.39 4.34
CA TRP A 382 27.66 12.83 3.88
C TRP A 382 27.54 12.70 2.35
N PRO A 383 26.41 12.17 1.81
CA PRO A 383 25.15 11.86 2.49
C PRO A 383 25.06 10.46 3.13
N GLY A 384 26.18 9.75 3.25
CA GLY A 384 26.20 8.36 3.69
C GLY A 384 25.97 7.39 2.54
N TRP A 385 25.59 6.16 2.87
CA TRP A 385 25.19 5.16 1.89
C TRP A 385 23.76 5.43 1.42
N LEU A 386 23.48 5.03 0.18
CA LEU A 386 22.25 5.35 -0.51
C LEU A 386 21.70 4.10 -1.19
N PHE A 387 20.40 4.06 -1.43
CA PHE A 387 19.77 3.09 -2.31
C PHE A 387 19.63 3.70 -3.71
N TYR A 388 19.52 2.88 -4.76
CA TYR A 388 19.49 3.40 -6.14
C TYR A 388 18.22 4.17 -6.46
N ALA A 389 17.11 3.78 -5.84
CA ALA A 389 15.79 4.36 -6.07
C ALA A 389 15.42 5.38 -5.00
N ALA A 390 14.73 6.42 -5.43
CA ALA A 390 14.17 7.42 -4.52
C ALA A 390 13.01 6.79 -3.74
N VAL A 391 12.71 7.21 -2.51
CA VAL A 391 13.11 8.46 -1.83
C VAL A 391 14.16 8.23 -0.74
N ASN A 392 15.03 9.23 -0.48
CA ASN A 392 15.98 9.13 0.63
C ASN A 392 15.33 9.54 1.97
N PHE A 393 14.80 8.55 2.68
CA PHE A 393 14.25 8.73 4.03
C PHE A 393 15.32 8.75 5.14
N GLY A 394 16.60 8.49 4.83
CA GLY A 394 17.63 8.45 5.86
C GLY A 394 17.89 9.81 6.53
N PRO A 395 18.61 9.84 7.67
CA PRO A 395 18.91 11.08 8.42
C PRO A 395 19.50 12.23 7.60
N ASN A 396 20.16 11.91 6.49
CA ASN A 396 20.83 12.87 5.61
C ASN A 396 19.95 13.37 4.44
N GLY A 397 18.69 12.91 4.32
CA GLY A 397 17.77 13.27 3.24
C GLY A 397 17.17 14.68 3.34
N GLY A 398 17.28 15.32 4.51
CA GLY A 398 16.73 16.66 4.80
C GLY A 398 15.33 16.67 5.42
N ILE A 399 14.56 15.59 5.28
CA ILE A 399 13.22 15.46 5.89
C ILE A 399 13.23 14.82 7.28
N TRP A 400 14.36 14.21 7.70
CA TRP A 400 14.45 13.39 8.91
C TRP A 400 14.05 14.11 10.20
N HIS A 401 14.46 15.37 10.35
CA HIS A 401 14.22 16.14 11.58
C HIS A 401 12.72 16.32 11.88
N ASP A 402 11.91 16.47 10.83
CA ASP A 402 10.47 16.72 10.92
C ASP A 402 9.63 15.49 10.54
N LEU A 403 10.26 14.40 10.07
CA LEU A 403 9.64 13.11 9.79
C LEU A 403 8.83 12.54 10.98
N PRO A 404 9.21 12.71 12.26
CA PRO A 404 8.41 12.23 13.38
C PRO A 404 6.98 12.80 13.40
N ALA A 405 6.77 14.03 12.91
CA ALA A 405 5.44 14.63 12.83
C ALA A 405 4.56 13.92 11.79
N PHE A 406 5.13 13.55 10.65
CA PHE A 406 4.48 12.72 9.65
C PHE A 406 4.20 11.31 10.19
N ASN A 407 5.17 10.68 10.85
CA ASN A 407 5.02 9.34 11.42
C ASN A 407 3.94 9.32 12.51
N ALA A 408 3.81 10.38 13.31
CA ALA A 408 2.73 10.52 14.30
C ALA A 408 1.34 10.66 13.66
N TYR A 409 1.25 11.31 12.49
CA TYR A 409 0.02 11.36 11.69
C TYR A 409 -0.35 9.96 11.18
N ALA A 410 0.59 9.31 10.50
CA ALA A 410 0.43 7.96 9.98
C ALA A 410 0.02 6.98 11.10
N THR A 411 0.67 7.09 12.25
CA THR A 411 0.41 6.21 13.39
C THR A 411 -1.02 6.30 13.89
N ARG A 412 -1.54 7.52 14.00
CA ARG A 412 -2.92 7.75 14.43
C ARG A 412 -3.93 7.21 13.42
N CYS A 413 -3.72 7.43 12.12
CA CYS A 413 -4.57 6.84 11.09
C CYS A 413 -4.53 5.31 11.12
N GLN A 414 -3.34 4.69 11.09
CA GLN A 414 -3.19 3.24 11.14
C GLN A 414 -3.80 2.63 12.41
N SER A 415 -3.71 3.30 13.56
CA SER A 415 -4.33 2.82 14.80
C SER A 415 -5.85 2.67 14.70
N ILE A 416 -6.53 3.56 13.97
CA ILE A 416 -7.97 3.47 13.69
C ILE A 416 -8.23 2.41 12.63
N LEU A 417 -7.45 2.41 11.53
CA LEU A 417 -7.65 1.51 10.40
C LEU A 417 -7.31 0.03 10.68
N GLN A 418 -6.52 -0.23 11.72
CA GLN A 418 -6.27 -1.58 12.24
C GLN A 418 -7.33 -2.02 13.27
N GLY A 419 -8.11 -1.09 13.84
CA GLY A 419 -9.17 -1.37 14.81
C GLY A 419 -10.50 -1.73 14.16
N GLY A 420 -11.35 -2.57 14.78
CA GLY A 420 -12.66 -2.96 14.23
C GLY A 420 -12.59 -3.95 13.05
N GLN A 421 -13.59 -3.92 12.17
CA GLN A 421 -13.67 -4.69 10.93
C GLN A 421 -13.84 -3.75 9.71
N PRO A 422 -13.34 -4.10 8.52
CA PRO A 422 -13.67 -3.39 7.28
C PRO A 422 -15.19 -3.30 7.06
N ASP A 423 -15.68 -2.13 6.67
CA ASP A 423 -17.12 -1.87 6.44
C ASP A 423 -17.38 -1.50 4.97
N ASN A 424 -17.07 -2.42 4.06
CA ASN A 424 -17.34 -2.29 2.63
C ASN A 424 -18.75 -2.79 2.28
N ASP A 425 -19.47 -2.09 1.40
CA ASP A 425 -20.85 -2.43 1.02
C ASP A 425 -20.93 -3.53 -0.04
N VAL A 426 -19.94 -3.57 -0.95
CA VAL A 426 -19.98 -4.39 -2.16
C VAL A 426 -18.84 -5.39 -2.17
N LEU A 427 -19.12 -6.61 -2.63
CA LEU A 427 -18.12 -7.58 -3.04
C LEU A 427 -18.07 -7.60 -4.57
N LEU A 428 -16.99 -7.11 -5.17
CA LEU A 428 -16.81 -6.99 -6.62
C LEU A 428 -16.05 -8.20 -7.16
N TYR A 429 -16.71 -9.01 -7.99
CA TYR A 429 -16.07 -10.17 -8.61
C TYR A 429 -14.98 -9.75 -9.62
N PHE A 430 -13.79 -10.33 -9.48
CA PHE A 430 -12.68 -10.17 -10.42
C PHE A 430 -12.70 -11.30 -11.49
N PRO A 431 -13.08 -10.99 -12.75
CA PRO A 431 -13.21 -12.00 -13.80
C PRO A 431 -11.85 -12.36 -14.44
N VAL A 432 -10.95 -12.99 -13.68
CA VAL A 432 -9.58 -13.32 -14.16
C VAL A 432 -9.56 -14.13 -15.45
N ALA A 433 -10.58 -14.98 -15.66
CA ALA A 433 -10.74 -15.79 -16.86
C ALA A 433 -10.83 -14.97 -18.17
N ASP A 434 -11.42 -13.77 -18.13
CA ASP A 434 -11.48 -12.88 -19.29
C ASP A 434 -10.09 -12.37 -19.70
N PHE A 435 -9.17 -12.24 -18.74
CA PHE A 435 -7.77 -11.93 -19.01
C PHE A 435 -7.04 -13.17 -19.52
N TRP A 436 -7.16 -14.32 -18.85
CA TRP A 436 -6.42 -15.53 -19.23
C TRP A 436 -6.86 -16.16 -20.55
N GLN A 437 -8.12 -15.99 -20.97
CA GLN A 437 -8.60 -16.46 -22.27
C GLN A 437 -8.39 -15.42 -23.40
N HIS A 438 -7.83 -14.25 -23.08
CA HIS A 438 -7.49 -13.24 -24.08
C HIS A 438 -6.34 -13.73 -24.99
N ILE A 439 -6.49 -13.51 -26.30
CA ILE A 439 -5.45 -13.69 -27.31
C ILE A 439 -5.03 -12.30 -27.80
N GLY A 440 -3.74 -12.00 -27.70
CA GLY A 440 -3.19 -10.69 -28.00
C GLY A 440 -2.54 -10.03 -26.79
N PRO A 441 -2.03 -8.80 -26.96
CA PRO A 441 -1.45 -8.05 -25.86
C PRO A 441 -2.53 -7.73 -24.81
N PRO A 442 -2.19 -7.74 -23.51
CA PRO A 442 -3.13 -7.36 -22.46
C PRO A 442 -3.76 -5.97 -22.71
N PRO A 443 -4.99 -5.72 -22.23
CA PRO A 443 -5.60 -4.40 -22.26
C PRO A 443 -4.69 -3.34 -21.63
N GLY A 444 -4.76 -2.11 -22.12
CA GLY A 444 -4.03 -0.97 -21.53
C GLY A 444 -2.51 -0.92 -21.78
N VAL A 445 -1.93 -1.87 -22.53
CA VAL A 445 -0.55 -1.74 -23.03
C VAL A 445 -0.49 -0.64 -24.10
N PRO A 446 0.31 0.43 -23.93
CA PRO A 446 0.39 1.51 -24.90
C PRO A 446 0.90 1.03 -26.28
N LYS A 447 0.26 1.49 -27.37
CA LYS A 447 0.75 1.24 -28.73
C LYS A 447 2.18 1.75 -28.89
N GLY A 448 3.07 0.90 -29.40
CA GLY A 448 4.49 1.22 -29.60
C GLY A 448 5.40 0.99 -28.38
N ALA A 449 4.87 0.53 -27.24
CA ALA A 449 5.72 0.05 -26.15
C ALA A 449 6.54 -1.19 -26.62
N PRO A 450 7.78 -1.41 -26.12
CA PRO A 450 8.54 -2.60 -26.45
C PRO A 450 7.75 -3.87 -26.13
N GLY A 451 7.42 -4.67 -27.14
CA GLY A 451 6.61 -5.88 -26.98
C GLY A 451 5.09 -5.66 -27.02
N ALA A 452 4.60 -4.45 -27.33
CA ALA A 452 3.17 -4.12 -27.43
C ALA A 452 2.39 -4.97 -28.47
N ASP A 453 3.09 -5.55 -29.46
CA ASP A 453 2.48 -6.42 -30.47
C ASP A 453 2.65 -7.92 -30.15
N ARG A 454 3.29 -8.27 -29.01
CA ARG A 454 3.50 -9.66 -28.62
C ARG A 454 2.29 -10.18 -27.86
N ASP A 455 1.87 -11.38 -28.22
CA ASP A 455 0.88 -12.17 -27.52
C ASP A 455 1.61 -13.16 -26.59
N PRO A 456 1.83 -12.80 -25.31
CA PRO A 456 2.69 -13.58 -24.42
C PRO A 456 2.01 -14.86 -23.95
N LEU A 457 2.82 -15.89 -23.69
CA LEU A 457 2.32 -17.16 -23.16
C LEU A 457 1.69 -16.99 -21.77
N VAL A 458 2.26 -16.10 -20.96
CA VAL A 458 1.76 -15.71 -19.62
C VAL A 458 1.34 -14.25 -19.58
N ILE A 459 0.38 -13.90 -18.72
CA ILE A 459 -0.09 -12.52 -18.50
C ILE A 459 0.32 -12.11 -17.09
N GLN A 460 1.05 -11.00 -16.97
CA GLN A 460 1.48 -10.47 -15.68
C GLN A 460 0.56 -9.34 -15.22
N PHE A 461 0.24 -9.34 -13.93
CA PHE A 461 -0.61 -8.32 -13.29
C PHE A 461 0.25 -7.33 -12.49
N THR A 462 0.95 -6.44 -13.19
CA THR A 462 1.95 -5.54 -12.58
C THR A 462 1.34 -4.25 -12.02
N THR A 463 2.00 -3.65 -11.02
CA THR A 463 1.85 -2.23 -10.71
C THR A 463 2.42 -1.40 -11.88
N PRO A 464 1.85 -0.23 -12.24
CA PRO A 464 0.77 0.51 -11.58
C PRO A 464 -0.66 0.07 -11.99
N GLY A 465 -0.87 -1.12 -12.55
CA GLY A 465 -2.21 -1.60 -12.91
C GLY A 465 -2.67 -1.27 -14.32
N LEU A 466 -1.79 -0.81 -15.23
CA LEU A 466 -2.21 -0.46 -16.60
C LEU A 466 -2.90 -1.62 -17.35
N TRP A 467 -2.58 -2.87 -17.01
CA TRP A 467 -3.15 -4.08 -17.61
C TRP A 467 -4.68 -4.17 -17.48
N MET A 468 -5.29 -3.50 -16.49
CA MET A 468 -6.74 -3.49 -16.30
C MET A 468 -7.42 -2.31 -16.97
N HIS A 469 -6.67 -1.28 -17.39
CA HIS A 469 -7.24 -0.08 -17.98
C HIS A 469 -8.03 -0.42 -19.25
N GLY A 470 -9.29 0.00 -19.29
CA GLY A 470 -10.20 -0.30 -20.39
C GLY A 470 -10.89 -1.66 -20.31
N SER A 471 -10.58 -2.50 -19.32
CA SER A 471 -11.40 -3.68 -19.01
C SER A 471 -12.76 -3.28 -18.42
N PRO A 472 -13.81 -4.11 -18.58
CA PRO A 472 -15.08 -3.91 -17.88
C PRO A 472 -14.92 -3.86 -16.36
N PHE A 473 -14.13 -4.77 -15.79
CA PHE A 473 -13.82 -4.81 -14.36
C PHE A 473 -13.33 -3.46 -13.84
N TYR A 474 -12.32 -2.87 -14.49
CA TYR A 474 -11.79 -1.56 -14.10
C TYR A 474 -12.83 -0.43 -14.20
N ARG A 475 -13.67 -0.44 -15.25
CA ARG A 475 -14.74 0.55 -15.38
C ARG A 475 -15.75 0.45 -14.25
N THR A 476 -16.17 -0.77 -13.90
CA THR A 476 -17.09 -1.02 -12.78
C THR A 476 -16.46 -0.61 -11.45
N ALA A 477 -15.22 -1.05 -11.18
CA ALA A 477 -14.48 -0.70 -9.95
C ALA A 477 -14.36 0.82 -9.77
N MET A 478 -13.98 1.54 -10.84
CA MET A 478 -13.89 3.00 -10.81
C MET A 478 -15.26 3.67 -10.75
N ALA A 479 -16.31 3.09 -11.34
CA ALA A 479 -17.67 3.62 -11.21
C ALA A 479 -18.16 3.52 -9.76
N LEU A 480 -17.96 2.39 -9.09
CA LEU A 480 -18.28 2.23 -7.67
C LEU A 480 -17.51 3.24 -6.81
N TRP A 481 -16.19 3.34 -7.03
CA TRP A 481 -15.32 4.29 -6.32
C TRP A 481 -15.78 5.74 -6.47
N ASN A 482 -15.97 6.20 -7.73
CA ASN A 482 -16.31 7.59 -8.04
C ASN A 482 -17.75 7.95 -7.68
N GLN A 483 -18.60 6.97 -7.36
CA GLN A 483 -19.99 7.20 -6.96
C GLN A 483 -20.23 6.92 -5.47
N GLY A 484 -19.18 6.60 -4.70
CA GLY A 484 -19.26 6.47 -3.24
C GLY A 484 -19.64 5.08 -2.71
N TRP A 485 -19.64 4.05 -3.56
CA TRP A 485 -19.74 2.67 -3.07
C TRP A 485 -18.37 2.12 -2.71
N SER A 486 -18.24 1.77 -1.44
CA SER A 486 -17.09 1.01 -0.94
C SER A 486 -17.18 -0.45 -1.37
N TYR A 487 -16.05 -1.05 -1.73
CA TYR A 487 -16.01 -2.44 -2.17
C TYR A 487 -14.77 -3.16 -1.68
N ASP A 488 -14.82 -4.48 -1.63
CA ASP A 488 -13.66 -5.36 -1.76
C ASP A 488 -13.80 -6.16 -3.04
N GLU A 489 -12.67 -6.55 -3.62
CA GLU A 489 -12.60 -7.48 -4.74
C GLU A 489 -12.76 -8.93 -4.24
N VAL A 490 -13.10 -9.85 -5.13
CA VAL A 490 -13.15 -11.29 -4.81
C VAL A 490 -12.91 -12.16 -6.04
N THR A 491 -12.20 -13.25 -5.85
CA THR A 491 -11.92 -14.28 -6.86
C THR A 491 -12.95 -15.42 -6.84
N ASP A 492 -12.87 -16.31 -7.84
CA ASP A 492 -13.60 -17.57 -7.84
C ASP A 492 -13.38 -18.38 -6.55
N ASP A 493 -12.12 -18.56 -6.15
CA ASP A 493 -11.72 -19.43 -5.04
C ASP A 493 -12.10 -18.84 -3.68
N LEU A 494 -11.92 -17.53 -3.49
CA LEU A 494 -12.29 -16.84 -2.25
C LEU A 494 -13.82 -16.73 -2.11
N LEU A 495 -14.55 -16.48 -3.21
CA LEU A 495 -16.01 -16.42 -3.21
C LEU A 495 -16.65 -17.76 -2.82
N ALA A 496 -15.98 -18.90 -3.10
CA ALA A 496 -16.46 -20.21 -2.69
C ALA A 496 -16.67 -20.31 -1.16
N GLY A 497 -15.89 -19.57 -0.37
CA GLY A 497 -15.99 -19.48 1.09
C GLY A 497 -17.15 -18.62 1.61
N ALA A 498 -17.79 -17.81 0.76
CA ALA A 498 -18.82 -16.87 1.18
C ALA A 498 -20.08 -17.58 1.70
N LYS A 499 -20.77 -16.94 2.65
CA LYS A 499 -22.01 -17.46 3.25
C LYS A 499 -23.04 -16.34 3.33
N VAL A 500 -24.26 -16.66 3.75
CA VAL A 500 -25.30 -15.66 4.04
C VAL A 500 -25.62 -15.67 5.53
N ALA A 501 -25.65 -14.49 6.15
CA ALA A 501 -26.16 -14.28 7.50
C ALA A 501 -27.03 -13.02 7.50
N ASP A 502 -28.23 -13.11 8.09
CA ASP A 502 -29.23 -12.03 8.14
C ASP A 502 -29.51 -11.37 6.78
N GLY A 503 -29.57 -12.19 5.71
CA GLY A 503 -29.86 -11.72 4.35
C GLY A 503 -28.70 -10.97 3.66
N VAL A 504 -27.49 -10.97 4.22
CA VAL A 504 -26.31 -10.37 3.56
C VAL A 504 -25.18 -11.38 3.38
N CYS A 505 -24.34 -11.16 2.38
CA CYS A 505 -23.17 -11.99 2.14
C CYS A 505 -22.13 -11.76 3.26
N VAL A 506 -21.56 -12.84 3.78
CA VAL A 506 -20.51 -12.80 4.80
C VAL A 506 -19.29 -13.56 4.30
N LEU A 507 -18.13 -12.90 4.32
CA LEU A 507 -16.84 -13.45 3.91
C LEU A 507 -15.72 -12.79 4.73
N GLY A 508 -14.76 -13.58 5.22
CA GLY A 508 -13.70 -13.08 6.10
C GLY A 508 -14.17 -12.49 7.43
N GLY A 509 -15.43 -12.74 7.82
CA GLY A 509 -16.09 -12.08 8.95
C GLY A 509 -16.72 -10.71 8.62
N ASN A 510 -16.51 -10.19 7.42
CA ASN A 510 -17.10 -8.93 6.95
C ASN A 510 -18.46 -9.17 6.29
N ARG A 511 -19.28 -8.13 6.23
CA ARG A 511 -20.66 -8.18 5.73
C ARG A 511 -20.79 -7.31 4.48
N TYR A 512 -21.22 -7.92 3.38
CA TYR A 512 -21.40 -7.28 2.08
C TYR A 512 -22.88 -7.30 1.69
N ARG A 513 -23.42 -6.12 1.35
CA ARG A 513 -24.83 -5.91 1.02
C ARG A 513 -25.19 -6.40 -0.39
N ALA A 514 -24.21 -6.42 -1.30
CA ALA A 514 -24.36 -7.02 -2.62
C ALA A 514 -23.05 -7.64 -3.11
N ILE A 515 -23.21 -8.64 -3.99
CA ILE A 515 -22.14 -9.18 -4.81
C ILE A 515 -22.34 -8.62 -6.22
N VAL A 516 -21.40 -7.83 -6.73
CA VAL A 516 -21.44 -7.23 -8.06
C VAL A 516 -20.54 -8.02 -8.99
N VAL A 517 -21.11 -8.49 -10.09
CA VAL A 517 -20.40 -9.13 -11.20
C VAL A 517 -20.31 -8.10 -12.32
N PRO A 518 -19.12 -7.56 -12.64
CA PRO A 518 -18.94 -6.65 -13.77
C PRO A 518 -19.21 -7.39 -15.09
N PRO A 519 -19.39 -6.69 -16.22
CA PRO A 519 -19.59 -7.36 -17.49
C PRO A 519 -18.40 -8.27 -17.80
N CYS A 520 -18.66 -9.57 -17.86
CA CYS A 520 -17.64 -10.57 -18.14
C CYS A 520 -18.20 -11.69 -19.02
N ARG A 521 -17.32 -12.30 -19.81
CA ARG A 521 -17.72 -13.35 -20.75
C ARG A 521 -17.59 -14.74 -20.15
N PHE A 522 -16.50 -14.99 -19.43
CA PHE A 522 -16.13 -16.31 -18.94
C PHE A 522 -16.26 -16.40 -17.42
N MET A 523 -17.01 -17.40 -16.96
CA MET A 523 -17.11 -17.76 -15.53
C MET A 523 -17.19 -19.28 -15.37
N PRO A 524 -16.53 -19.87 -14.36
CA PRO A 524 -16.73 -21.28 -14.02
C PRO A 524 -18.19 -21.58 -13.63
N VAL A 525 -18.68 -22.76 -14.01
CA VAL A 525 -20.05 -23.19 -13.64
C VAL A 525 -20.22 -23.24 -12.11
N SER A 526 -19.16 -23.64 -11.38
CA SER A 526 -19.14 -23.66 -9.92
C SER A 526 -19.33 -22.28 -9.30
N THR A 527 -18.69 -21.25 -9.86
CA THR A 527 -18.81 -19.86 -9.40
C THR A 527 -20.23 -19.33 -9.65
N MET A 528 -20.80 -19.58 -10.84
CA MET A 528 -22.19 -19.19 -11.11
C MET A 528 -23.16 -19.93 -10.18
N GLN A 529 -22.95 -21.22 -9.94
CA GLN A 529 -23.75 -21.98 -8.97
C GLN A 529 -23.64 -21.40 -7.56
N LYS A 530 -22.44 -21.01 -7.13
CA LYS A 530 -22.21 -20.37 -5.84
C LYS A 530 -22.99 -19.06 -5.71
N LEU A 531 -22.96 -18.19 -6.74
CA LEU A 531 -23.75 -16.95 -6.77
C LEU A 531 -25.25 -17.23 -6.64
N VAL A 532 -25.76 -18.25 -7.36
CA VAL A 532 -27.17 -18.68 -7.27
C VAL A 532 -27.50 -19.19 -5.86
N ASP A 533 -26.63 -19.97 -5.25
CA ASP A 533 -26.85 -20.50 -3.90
C ASP A 533 -26.85 -19.40 -2.85
N LEU A 534 -25.96 -18.40 -2.98
CA LEU A 534 -25.96 -17.21 -2.14
C LEU A 534 -27.24 -16.40 -2.31
N ALA A 535 -27.69 -16.17 -3.56
CA ALA A 535 -28.96 -15.50 -3.83
C ALA A 535 -30.14 -16.27 -3.20
N ARG A 536 -30.21 -17.59 -3.40
CA ARG A 536 -31.24 -18.45 -2.79
C ARG A 536 -31.27 -18.35 -1.27
N ALA A 537 -30.10 -18.24 -0.65
CA ALA A 537 -29.93 -18.12 0.80
C ALA A 537 -30.21 -16.71 1.35
N GLY A 538 -30.43 -15.70 0.51
CA GLY A 538 -30.84 -14.36 0.94
C GLY A 538 -29.98 -13.20 0.42
N ALA A 539 -28.84 -13.47 -0.22
CA ALA A 539 -27.97 -12.40 -0.71
C ALA A 539 -28.55 -11.67 -1.93
N THR A 540 -28.09 -10.43 -2.13
CA THR A 540 -28.29 -9.68 -3.37
C THR A 540 -27.11 -9.92 -4.31
N VAL A 541 -27.39 -10.38 -5.52
CA VAL A 541 -26.41 -10.53 -6.61
C VAL A 541 -26.77 -9.56 -7.73
N VAL A 542 -25.78 -8.83 -8.24
CA VAL A 542 -25.93 -7.84 -9.31
C VAL A 542 -25.06 -8.28 -10.49
N PHE A 543 -25.67 -8.52 -11.65
CA PHE A 543 -24.97 -8.67 -12.92
C PHE A 543 -25.06 -7.37 -13.70
N GLU A 544 -23.92 -6.70 -13.86
CA GLU A 544 -23.84 -5.55 -14.76
C GLU A 544 -23.86 -6.03 -16.22
N ASP A 545 -24.68 -5.39 -17.03
CA ASP A 545 -25.08 -5.76 -18.39
C ASP A 545 -25.86 -7.08 -18.47
N ALA A 546 -25.18 -8.22 -18.31
CA ALA A 546 -25.75 -9.55 -18.45
C ALA A 546 -24.96 -10.59 -17.63
N PRO A 547 -25.58 -11.73 -17.25
CA PRO A 547 -24.84 -12.86 -16.71
C PRO A 547 -23.81 -13.42 -17.71
N PRO A 548 -22.72 -14.06 -17.24
CA PRO A 548 -21.68 -14.61 -18.11
C PRO A 548 -22.24 -15.56 -19.18
N SER A 549 -21.76 -15.41 -20.41
CA SER A 549 -22.30 -16.13 -21.58
C SER A 549 -21.55 -17.42 -21.91
N ASP A 550 -20.37 -17.64 -21.31
CA ASP A 550 -19.50 -18.77 -21.63
C ASP A 550 -18.68 -19.23 -20.40
N VAL A 551 -18.01 -20.38 -20.55
CA VAL A 551 -17.15 -20.99 -19.52
C VAL A 551 -15.69 -20.90 -19.94
N PRO A 552 -14.72 -20.84 -18.99
CA PRO A 552 -13.29 -20.89 -19.31
C PRO A 552 -12.78 -22.31 -19.63
N GLY A 553 -11.57 -22.45 -20.16
CA GLY A 553 -10.86 -23.72 -20.35
C GLY A 553 -11.40 -24.62 -21.47
N TYR A 554 -10.60 -25.61 -21.89
CA TYR A 554 -10.86 -26.49 -23.03
C TYR A 554 -11.63 -27.76 -22.64
N HIS A 555 -11.21 -28.45 -21.58
CA HIS A 555 -11.79 -29.76 -21.24
C HIS A 555 -13.31 -29.69 -21.05
N ASP A 556 -14.06 -30.53 -21.77
CA ASP A 556 -15.53 -30.63 -21.73
C ASP A 556 -16.27 -29.28 -21.83
N PHE A 557 -15.69 -28.28 -22.49
CA PHE A 557 -16.23 -26.92 -22.46
C PHE A 557 -17.65 -26.83 -23.02
N GLN A 558 -18.02 -27.65 -24.00
CA GLN A 558 -19.37 -27.69 -24.55
C GLN A 558 -20.40 -28.18 -23.52
N ALA A 559 -20.07 -29.24 -22.78
CA ALA A 559 -20.95 -29.76 -21.74
C ALA A 559 -21.04 -28.81 -20.54
N ARG A 560 -19.94 -28.14 -20.18
CA ARG A 560 -19.92 -27.11 -19.12
C ARG A 560 -20.71 -25.86 -19.55
N ARG A 561 -20.58 -25.42 -20.81
CA ARG A 561 -21.38 -24.33 -21.38
C ARG A 561 -22.87 -24.67 -21.41
N ALA A 562 -23.23 -25.91 -21.76
CA ALA A 562 -24.63 -26.36 -21.71
C ALA A 562 -25.20 -26.25 -20.28
N ARG A 563 -24.44 -26.72 -19.28
CA ARG A 563 -24.78 -26.57 -17.86
C ARG A 563 -24.90 -25.12 -17.41
N MET A 564 -23.98 -24.24 -17.84
CA MET A 564 -24.08 -22.80 -17.57
C MET A 564 -25.38 -22.21 -18.12
N ARG A 565 -25.73 -22.52 -19.38
CA ARG A 565 -26.97 -22.03 -20.00
C ARG A 565 -28.22 -22.55 -19.31
N GLU A 566 -28.23 -23.81 -18.91
CA GLU A 566 -29.33 -24.40 -18.15
C GLU A 566 -29.49 -23.70 -16.78
N LEU A 567 -28.39 -23.50 -16.06
CA LEU A 567 -28.38 -22.80 -14.78
C LEU A 567 -28.90 -21.36 -14.91
N VAL A 568 -28.34 -20.57 -15.83
CA VAL A 568 -28.77 -19.18 -16.08
C VAL A 568 -30.23 -19.14 -16.55
N GLY A 569 -30.63 -20.03 -17.46
CA GLY A 569 -31.99 -20.12 -17.98
C GLY A 569 -33.02 -20.46 -16.91
N SER A 570 -32.66 -21.26 -15.91
CA SER A 570 -33.54 -21.64 -14.80
C SER A 570 -33.94 -20.47 -13.89
N LEU A 571 -33.19 -19.37 -13.92
CA LEU A 571 -33.44 -18.19 -13.08
C LEU A 571 -34.47 -17.23 -13.69
N ALA A 572 -34.80 -17.37 -14.98
CA ALA A 572 -35.70 -16.48 -15.72
C ALA A 572 -35.36 -14.98 -15.57
N LEU A 573 -34.05 -14.66 -15.59
CA LEU A 573 -33.56 -13.30 -15.41
C LEU A 573 -34.10 -12.34 -16.47
N HIS A 574 -34.49 -11.15 -16.05
CA HIS A 574 -34.85 -10.02 -16.90
C HIS A 574 -34.13 -8.76 -16.42
N SER A 575 -34.24 -7.66 -17.19
CA SER A 575 -33.73 -6.35 -16.75
C SER A 575 -34.43 -5.93 -15.45
N GLY A 576 -33.66 -5.50 -14.45
CA GLY A 576 -34.12 -5.20 -13.10
C GLY A 576 -34.09 -6.41 -12.16
N ARG A 577 -34.96 -6.39 -11.16
CA ARG A 577 -34.99 -7.37 -10.05
C ARG A 577 -35.70 -8.67 -10.42
N THR A 578 -35.01 -9.79 -10.27
CA THR A 578 -35.55 -11.16 -10.28
C THR A 578 -35.44 -11.78 -8.89
N ALA A 579 -36.55 -12.28 -8.33
CA ALA A 579 -36.53 -12.95 -7.02
C ALA A 579 -35.92 -14.36 -7.13
N VAL A 580 -34.97 -14.70 -6.27
CA VAL A 580 -34.28 -16.01 -6.28
C VAL A 580 -34.17 -16.52 -4.85
N GLY A 581 -34.98 -17.52 -4.49
CA GLY A 581 -35.11 -17.99 -3.11
C GLY A 581 -35.48 -16.84 -2.16
N SER A 582 -34.71 -16.67 -1.08
CA SER A 582 -34.93 -15.58 -0.11
C SER A 582 -34.24 -14.26 -0.49
N GLY A 583 -33.39 -14.26 -1.52
CA GLY A 583 -32.67 -13.09 -2.00
C GLY A 583 -33.14 -12.63 -3.37
N ALA A 584 -32.26 -11.97 -4.11
CA ALA A 584 -32.58 -11.44 -5.43
C ALA A 584 -31.35 -11.34 -6.34
N VAL A 585 -31.61 -11.46 -7.64
CA VAL A 585 -30.65 -11.19 -8.71
C VAL A 585 -31.11 -9.95 -9.47
N TYR A 586 -30.23 -8.99 -9.67
CA TYR A 586 -30.46 -7.78 -10.44
C TYR A 586 -29.60 -7.83 -11.71
N THR A 587 -30.18 -7.53 -12.86
CA THR A 587 -29.46 -7.51 -14.15
C THR A 587 -29.76 -6.21 -14.88
N GLY A 588 -28.76 -5.54 -15.44
CA GLY A 588 -28.98 -4.30 -16.21
C GLY A 588 -27.72 -3.51 -16.48
N ALA A 589 -27.83 -2.45 -17.29
CA ALA A 589 -26.69 -1.83 -17.96
C ALA A 589 -25.65 -1.15 -17.06
N SER A 590 -25.94 -0.82 -15.79
CA SER A 590 -24.94 -0.21 -14.90
C SER A 590 -25.13 -0.59 -13.44
N ALA A 591 -24.03 -0.95 -12.79
CA ALA A 591 -24.02 -1.45 -11.41
C ALA A 591 -24.58 -0.42 -10.41
N ASP A 592 -24.28 0.87 -10.59
CA ASP A 592 -24.74 1.96 -9.73
C ASP A 592 -26.26 2.09 -9.67
N ARG A 593 -26.93 1.93 -10.82
CA ARG A 593 -28.40 1.96 -10.90
C ARG A 593 -29.00 0.74 -10.20
N LEU A 594 -28.44 -0.43 -10.44
CA LEU A 594 -28.92 -1.68 -9.84
C LEU A 594 -28.72 -1.70 -8.32
N LEU A 595 -27.61 -1.16 -7.82
CA LEU A 595 -27.37 -0.99 -6.38
C LEU A 595 -28.39 -0.02 -5.75
N SER A 596 -28.72 1.06 -6.46
CA SER A 596 -29.78 1.99 -6.04
C SER A 596 -31.17 1.34 -6.02
N GLU A 597 -31.51 0.55 -7.05
CA GLU A 597 -32.74 -0.26 -7.11
C GLU A 597 -32.80 -1.34 -6.01
N ALA A 598 -31.64 -1.84 -5.58
CA ALA A 598 -31.50 -2.75 -4.44
C ALA A 598 -31.52 -2.03 -3.08
N ALA A 599 -31.73 -0.70 -3.06
CA ALA A 599 -31.72 0.14 -1.85
C ALA A 599 -30.38 0.07 -1.07
N ILE A 600 -29.26 -0.03 -1.80
CA ILE A 600 -27.90 0.01 -1.26
C ILE A 600 -27.34 1.42 -1.51
N PRO A 601 -27.51 2.38 -0.59
CA PRO A 601 -27.03 3.74 -0.77
C PRO A 601 -25.50 3.82 -0.83
N PRO A 602 -24.94 4.68 -1.70
CA PRO A 602 -23.55 5.07 -1.63
C PRO A 602 -23.31 6.08 -0.49
N GLU A 603 -22.05 6.43 -0.25
CA GLU A 603 -21.69 7.63 0.49
C GLU A 603 -21.91 8.88 -0.35
N SER A 604 -22.89 9.69 0.02
CA SER A 604 -23.24 10.93 -0.69
C SER A 604 -22.16 12.01 -0.62
N MET A 605 -21.22 11.91 0.32
CA MET A 605 -20.12 12.88 0.50
C MET A 605 -19.20 13.00 -0.73
N ILE A 606 -19.27 12.03 -1.65
CA ILE A 606 -18.56 12.07 -2.93
C ILE A 606 -18.97 13.28 -3.79
N ALA A 607 -20.21 13.77 -3.64
CA ALA A 607 -20.70 14.98 -4.31
C ALA A 607 -19.97 16.25 -3.83
N ASP A 608 -19.43 16.21 -2.61
CA ASP A 608 -18.60 17.27 -2.03
C ASP A 608 -17.09 16.98 -2.19
N HIS A 609 -16.74 16.04 -3.09
CA HIS A 609 -15.37 15.59 -3.37
C HIS A 609 -14.62 14.98 -2.16
N LEU A 610 -15.39 14.45 -1.22
CA LEU A 610 -14.86 13.70 -0.08
C LEU A 610 -14.87 12.20 -0.40
N HIS A 611 -13.74 11.55 -0.14
CA HIS A 611 -13.62 10.08 -0.16
C HIS A 611 -13.46 9.57 1.27
N CYS A 612 -13.90 8.33 1.51
CA CYS A 612 -13.71 7.72 2.81
C CYS A 612 -13.42 6.21 2.75
N VAL A 613 -12.86 5.71 3.84
CA VAL A 613 -12.85 4.29 4.21
C VAL A 613 -13.47 4.16 5.61
N ARG A 614 -14.14 3.04 5.86
CA ARG A 614 -14.88 2.81 7.11
C ARG A 614 -14.42 1.56 7.85
N ARG A 615 -14.54 1.62 9.17
CA ARG A 615 -14.27 0.53 10.10
C ARG A 615 -15.48 0.35 11.02
N ALA A 616 -16.12 -0.81 10.96
CA ALA A 616 -17.19 -1.19 11.87
C ALA A 616 -16.62 -1.60 13.23
N ARG A 617 -17.26 -1.14 14.30
CA ARG A 617 -17.00 -1.53 15.69
C ARG A 617 -18.29 -2.07 16.31
N PRO A 618 -18.21 -2.88 17.37
CA PRO A 618 -19.41 -3.32 18.08
C PRO A 618 -20.29 -2.17 18.59
N ASP A 619 -19.71 -1.01 18.88
CA ASP A 619 -20.38 0.17 19.44
C ASP A 619 -20.56 1.34 18.46
N GLY A 620 -20.22 1.17 17.17
CA GLY A 620 -20.37 2.22 16.16
C GLY A 620 -19.52 2.03 14.91
N THR A 621 -19.24 3.12 14.19
CA THR A 621 -18.43 3.11 12.96
C THR A 621 -17.40 4.23 13.00
N ASP A 622 -16.17 3.94 12.59
CA ASP A 622 -15.13 4.95 12.38
C ASP A 622 -14.97 5.20 10.87
N TYR A 623 -14.87 6.47 10.51
CA TYR A 623 -14.57 6.95 9.16
C TYR A 623 -13.19 7.60 9.14
N PHE A 624 -12.40 7.31 8.12
CA PHE A 624 -11.31 8.17 7.68
C PHE A 624 -11.78 8.88 6.41
N ILE A 625 -11.90 10.21 6.47
CA ILE A 625 -12.43 11.05 5.38
C ILE A 625 -11.30 11.93 4.87
N VAL A 626 -11.17 12.05 3.55
CA VAL A 626 -10.16 12.87 2.88
C VAL A 626 -10.85 13.84 1.91
N ASN A 627 -10.50 15.11 1.98
CA ASN A 627 -10.83 16.08 0.95
C ASN A 627 -9.84 15.94 -0.22
N THR A 628 -10.32 15.41 -1.34
CA THR A 628 -9.49 15.14 -2.53
C THR A 628 -9.49 16.27 -3.56
N ASP A 629 -10.28 17.33 -3.32
CA ASP A 629 -10.39 18.48 -4.21
C ASP A 629 -9.48 19.64 -3.80
N LYS A 630 -9.41 20.65 -4.66
CA LYS A 630 -8.74 21.92 -4.47
C LYS A 630 -9.61 22.94 -3.74
N ALA A 631 -10.91 22.68 -3.60
CA ALA A 631 -11.82 23.50 -2.82
C ALA A 631 -11.85 23.07 -1.35
N GLN A 632 -12.10 24.02 -0.46
CA GLN A 632 -12.39 23.72 0.94
C GLN A 632 -13.83 23.19 1.08
N VAL A 633 -14.02 22.19 1.92
CA VAL A 633 -15.35 21.80 2.42
C VAL A 633 -15.59 22.52 3.73
N ASP A 634 -16.69 23.27 3.83
CA ASP A 634 -17.17 23.93 5.04
C ASP A 634 -18.70 23.82 5.06
N GLY A 635 -19.22 22.75 5.65
CA GLY A 635 -20.65 22.47 5.54
C GLY A 635 -21.09 21.15 6.15
N TRP A 636 -22.39 20.90 6.03
CA TRP A 636 -23.05 19.67 6.48
C TRP A 636 -22.84 18.56 5.44
N VAL A 637 -22.27 17.44 5.89
CA VAL A 637 -21.99 16.27 5.07
C VAL A 637 -22.81 15.09 5.58
N ARG A 638 -23.60 14.50 4.68
CA ARG A 638 -24.45 13.34 4.99
C ARG A 638 -23.64 12.05 5.01
N LEU A 639 -23.87 11.22 6.04
CA LEU A 639 -23.22 9.93 6.23
C LEU A 639 -24.20 8.78 5.94
N SER A 640 -23.70 7.67 5.39
CA SER A 640 -24.53 6.47 5.11
C SER A 640 -24.79 5.59 6.34
N ARG A 641 -24.12 5.85 7.47
CA ARG A 641 -24.19 5.03 8.69
C ARG A 641 -24.94 5.73 9.81
N PRO A 642 -25.68 4.97 10.63
CA PRO A 642 -26.49 5.56 11.69
C PRO A 642 -25.62 6.12 12.82
N ALA A 643 -26.05 7.25 13.40
CA ALA A 643 -25.39 7.85 14.55
C ALA A 643 -26.37 8.68 15.40
N ALA A 644 -26.28 8.52 16.71
CA ALA A 644 -26.86 9.45 17.68
C ALA A 644 -25.82 10.46 18.20
N TYR A 645 -24.54 10.06 18.17
CA TYR A 645 -23.39 10.89 18.54
C TYR A 645 -22.30 10.73 17.48
N ALA A 646 -21.63 11.83 17.18
CA ALA A 646 -20.47 11.87 16.30
C ALA A 646 -19.34 12.68 16.96
N PHE A 647 -18.10 12.28 16.68
CA PHE A 647 -16.91 12.92 17.20
C PHE A 647 -15.86 13.07 16.10
N LEU A 648 -15.14 14.19 16.12
CA LEU A 648 -14.04 14.46 15.22
C LEU A 648 -12.73 14.30 15.97
N LEU A 649 -11.76 13.64 15.35
CA LEU A 649 -10.38 13.53 15.82
C LEU A 649 -9.45 13.97 14.69
N ASP A 650 -8.56 14.92 14.99
CA ASP A 650 -7.58 15.45 14.04
C ASP A 650 -6.32 14.55 13.97
N PRO A 651 -6.09 13.82 12.87
CA PRO A 651 -4.89 13.01 12.75
C PRO A 651 -3.60 13.85 12.62
N LEU A 652 -3.66 15.18 12.44
CA LEU A 652 -2.49 16.06 12.49
C LEU A 652 -2.16 16.51 13.92
N ALA A 653 -3.15 16.69 14.80
CA ALA A 653 -2.95 17.16 16.18
C ALA A 653 -3.47 16.18 17.25
N ALA A 654 -2.57 15.58 18.04
CA ALA A 654 -2.90 14.45 18.93
C ALA A 654 -4.00 14.76 19.97
N ASN A 655 -4.08 16.02 20.41
CA ASN A 655 -5.02 16.48 21.43
C ASN A 655 -6.21 17.26 20.87
N HIS A 656 -6.40 17.27 19.55
CA HIS A 656 -7.50 17.97 18.91
C HIS A 656 -8.62 16.96 18.58
N GLN A 657 -9.57 16.86 19.50
CA GLN A 657 -10.72 15.98 19.39
C GLN A 657 -11.93 16.60 20.11
N GLY A 658 -13.14 16.27 19.67
CA GLY A 658 -14.34 16.82 20.27
C GLY A 658 -15.64 16.26 19.68
N ARG A 659 -16.75 16.55 20.35
CA ARG A 659 -18.10 16.19 19.87
C ARG A 659 -18.45 17.01 18.64
N ALA A 660 -18.71 16.34 17.53
CA ALA A 660 -19.07 16.96 16.27
C ALA A 660 -20.48 17.58 16.36
N ALA A 661 -20.71 18.66 15.60
CA ALA A 661 -22.06 19.11 15.30
C ALA A 661 -22.75 18.06 14.42
N LEU A 662 -23.93 17.61 14.86
CA LEU A 662 -24.71 16.54 14.25
C LEU A 662 -26.16 17.00 14.11
N ARG A 663 -26.78 16.77 12.95
CA ARG A 663 -28.22 17.01 12.72
C ARG A 663 -28.84 15.89 11.89
N GLY A 664 -30.16 15.99 11.67
CA GLY A 664 -30.91 15.02 10.89
C GLY A 664 -31.30 13.77 11.69
N PRO A 665 -32.00 12.82 11.05
CA PRO A 665 -32.44 11.60 11.71
C PRO A 665 -31.27 10.64 11.96
N THR A 666 -31.38 9.79 12.99
CA THR A 666 -30.31 8.87 13.43
C THR A 666 -29.87 7.89 12.36
N ASP A 667 -30.77 7.47 11.46
CA ASP A 667 -30.49 6.52 10.38
C ASP A 667 -29.79 7.16 9.17
N ALA A 668 -29.77 8.49 9.09
CA ALA A 668 -29.09 9.21 8.03
C ALA A 668 -28.63 10.60 8.49
N PRO A 669 -27.64 10.64 9.40
CA PRO A 669 -27.20 11.86 10.03
C PRO A 669 -26.36 12.72 9.08
N GLU A 670 -26.31 14.02 9.37
CA GLU A 670 -25.36 14.95 8.77
C GLU A 670 -24.39 15.46 9.84
N VAL A 671 -23.08 15.41 9.53
CA VAL A 671 -22.02 15.94 10.37
C VAL A 671 -21.45 17.21 9.73
N TYR A 672 -21.18 18.24 10.54
CA TYR A 672 -20.53 19.45 10.03
C TYR A 672 -19.02 19.24 9.93
N LEU A 673 -18.44 19.44 8.75
CA LEU A 673 -17.01 19.29 8.46
C LEU A 673 -16.41 20.58 7.91
N GLN A 674 -15.18 20.88 8.35
CA GLN A 674 -14.33 21.95 7.82
C GLN A 674 -12.98 21.33 7.39
N LEU A 675 -12.83 21.04 6.09
CA LEU A 675 -11.67 20.36 5.53
C LEU A 675 -11.04 21.19 4.42
N ALA A 676 -9.83 21.66 4.64
CA ALA A 676 -9.00 22.26 3.60
C ALA A 676 -8.64 21.22 2.52
N PRO A 677 -8.19 21.67 1.33
CA PRO A 677 -7.68 20.77 0.29
C PRO A 677 -6.62 19.80 0.83
N ALA A 678 -6.73 18.52 0.49
CA ALA A 678 -5.88 17.43 0.97
C ALA A 678 -5.89 17.21 2.51
N GLN A 679 -6.80 17.83 3.25
CA GLN A 679 -6.97 17.54 4.68
C GLN A 679 -7.74 16.24 4.86
N SER A 680 -7.42 15.53 5.93
CA SER A 680 -8.10 14.31 6.35
C SER A 680 -8.54 14.41 7.80
N ILE A 681 -9.62 13.70 8.15
CA ILE A 681 -10.21 13.70 9.49
C ILE A 681 -10.72 12.30 9.85
N ILE A 682 -10.70 11.97 11.14
CA ILE A 682 -11.38 10.79 11.66
C ILE A 682 -12.74 11.21 12.22
N VAL A 683 -13.81 10.56 11.78
CA VAL A 683 -15.16 10.72 12.33
C VAL A 683 -15.59 9.43 13.01
N ARG A 684 -15.89 9.49 14.31
CA ARG A 684 -16.33 8.32 15.10
C ARG A 684 -17.81 8.45 15.43
N LEU A 685 -18.60 7.49 14.97
CA LEU A 685 -20.04 7.43 15.18
C LEU A 685 -20.38 6.47 16.31
N TYR A 686 -21.44 6.78 17.05
CA TYR A 686 -21.95 5.96 18.15
C TYR A 686 -23.49 5.98 18.21
N GLY A 687 -24.06 4.88 18.70
CA GLY A 687 -25.49 4.77 18.99
C GLY A 687 -25.93 5.52 20.26
N PRO A 688 -27.24 5.51 20.58
CA PRO A 688 -27.80 6.25 21.72
C PRO A 688 -27.23 5.88 23.09
N SER A 689 -26.73 4.65 23.26
CA SER A 689 -26.12 4.17 24.52
C SER A 689 -24.84 4.92 24.92
N ALA A 690 -24.25 5.70 24.01
CA ALA A 690 -23.03 6.46 24.26
C ALA A 690 -23.27 7.80 25.00
N ALA A 691 -24.53 8.15 25.29
CA ALA A 691 -24.92 9.42 25.92
C ALA A 691 -24.20 9.70 27.24
N GLU A 692 -24.23 8.74 28.17
CA GLU A 692 -23.62 8.88 29.50
C GLU A 692 -22.09 8.87 29.39
N ARG A 693 -21.54 7.94 28.60
CA ARG A 693 -20.09 7.75 28.38
C ARG A 693 -19.39 9.04 27.94
N PHE A 694 -20.03 9.83 27.09
CA PHE A 694 -19.41 11.03 26.49
C PHE A 694 -20.08 12.35 26.90
N SER A 695 -20.85 12.33 27.99
CA SER A 695 -21.55 13.51 28.53
C SER A 695 -20.62 14.69 28.85
N ALA A 696 -19.38 14.41 29.26
CA ALA A 696 -18.36 15.42 29.58
C ALA A 696 -17.43 15.78 28.40
N THR A 697 -17.61 15.18 27.21
CA THR A 697 -16.76 15.48 26.05
C THR A 697 -17.05 16.88 25.54
N ARG A 698 -16.01 17.71 25.39
CA ARG A 698 -16.12 19.06 24.85
C ARG A 698 -16.61 19.05 23.40
N PRO A 699 -17.42 20.04 22.99
CA PRO A 699 -17.74 20.25 21.58
C PRO A 699 -16.46 20.47 20.75
N TRP A 700 -16.51 20.05 19.50
CA TRP A 700 -15.51 20.42 18.51
C TRP A 700 -15.58 21.93 18.25
N THR A 701 -14.43 22.60 18.22
CA THR A 701 -14.35 24.03 17.93
C THR A 701 -14.25 24.23 16.43
N TYR A 702 -15.37 24.55 15.79
CA TYR A 702 -15.38 25.03 14.41
C TYR A 702 -14.92 26.48 14.39
N LEU A 703 -14.06 26.85 13.44
CA LEU A 703 -13.54 28.21 13.34
C LEU A 703 -14.02 28.84 12.04
N HIS A 704 -14.61 30.02 12.15
CA HIS A 704 -14.84 30.91 11.01
C HIS A 704 -13.77 32.00 11.06
N ALA A 705 -12.97 32.10 9.99
CA ALA A 705 -12.09 33.26 9.84
C ALA A 705 -12.97 34.50 9.63
N GLU A 706 -12.77 35.54 10.42
CA GLU A 706 -13.52 36.79 10.22
C GLU A 706 -13.18 37.38 8.85
N SER A 707 -14.12 38.13 8.26
CA SER A 707 -13.92 38.86 7.00
C SER A 707 -12.89 40.00 7.12
N ALA A 708 -12.38 40.28 8.32
CA ALA A 708 -11.28 41.22 8.54
C ALA A 708 -10.00 40.73 7.85
N ALA A 709 -9.32 41.63 7.14
CA ALA A 709 -8.08 41.30 6.47
C ALA A 709 -7.01 40.80 7.48
N PRO A 710 -6.29 39.71 7.15
CA PRO A 710 -5.24 39.19 8.02
C PRO A 710 -4.15 40.24 8.27
N THR A 711 -3.68 40.34 9.52
CA THR A 711 -2.57 41.24 9.86
C THR A 711 -1.26 40.56 9.46
N VAL A 712 -0.56 41.13 8.48
CA VAL A 712 0.77 40.64 8.09
C VAL A 712 1.79 41.00 9.17
N LEU A 713 2.56 40.02 9.64
CA LEU A 713 3.62 40.22 10.63
C LEU A 713 4.89 40.75 9.94
N ASN A 714 4.87 42.05 9.63
CA ASN A 714 5.98 42.79 9.03
C ASN A 714 6.96 43.30 10.09
N GLY A 715 8.22 43.49 9.71
CA GLY A 715 9.26 44.07 10.55
C GLY A 715 10.52 43.21 10.60
N ASP A 716 11.41 43.49 11.54
CA ASP A 716 12.73 42.85 11.59
C ASP A 716 12.63 41.37 11.98
N TRP A 717 12.95 40.51 11.03
CA TRP A 717 13.18 39.08 11.23
C TRP A 717 14.67 38.84 11.44
N SER A 718 15.02 38.09 12.49
CA SER A 718 16.37 37.56 12.68
C SER A 718 16.41 36.10 12.26
N VAL A 719 17.36 35.73 11.41
CA VAL A 719 17.53 34.36 10.90
C VAL A 719 18.84 33.79 11.39
N HIS A 720 18.76 32.69 12.13
CA HIS A 720 19.88 32.00 12.75
C HIS A 720 19.98 30.56 12.23
N PHE A 721 21.12 30.18 11.64
CA PHE A 721 21.31 28.82 11.13
C PHE A 721 21.71 27.88 12.28
N LEU A 722 20.89 26.85 12.54
CA LEU A 722 21.03 26.01 13.74
C LEU A 722 21.92 24.80 13.49
N GLU A 723 21.65 24.08 12.41
CA GLU A 723 22.27 22.80 12.09
C GLU A 723 22.16 22.54 10.59
N GLY A 724 23.13 21.85 10.02
CA GLY A 724 23.13 21.52 8.60
C GLY A 724 24.51 21.62 7.97
N GLY A 725 24.55 21.71 6.65
CA GLY A 725 25.81 21.90 5.94
C GLY A 725 25.61 22.25 4.47
N PRO A 726 26.70 22.39 3.70
CA PRO A 726 28.06 21.92 4.02
C PRO A 726 28.79 22.74 5.09
N VAL A 727 28.40 24.00 5.30
CA VAL A 727 28.81 24.87 6.40
C VAL A 727 27.58 25.61 6.92
N LEU A 728 27.61 26.12 8.15
CA LEU A 728 26.57 27.03 8.62
C LEU A 728 26.76 28.39 7.94
N PRO A 729 25.77 28.88 7.17
CA PRO A 729 25.82 30.22 6.62
C PRO A 729 25.80 31.28 7.74
N PRO A 730 26.29 32.50 7.48
CA PRO A 730 26.21 33.58 8.45
C PRO A 730 24.76 33.99 8.70
N ASP A 731 24.45 34.30 9.96
CA ASP A 731 23.17 34.86 10.37
C ASP A 731 22.89 36.17 9.65
N PHE A 732 21.60 36.49 9.50
CA PHE A 732 21.19 37.76 8.90
C PHE A 732 19.91 38.30 9.51
N ARG A 733 19.66 39.58 9.24
CA ARG A 733 18.38 40.24 9.51
C ARG A 733 17.73 40.67 8.21
N SER A 734 16.40 40.73 8.21
CA SER A 734 15.62 41.21 7.09
C SER A 734 14.38 41.94 7.58
N SER A 735 14.06 43.08 6.96
CA SER A 735 12.85 43.86 7.24
C SER A 735 11.61 43.29 6.51
N SER A 736 11.84 42.43 5.52
CA SER A 736 10.85 41.62 4.79
C SER A 736 11.12 40.13 5.03
N LEU A 737 10.06 39.33 5.01
CA LEU A 737 10.21 37.88 5.07
C LEU A 737 10.65 37.35 3.71
N GLU A 738 11.81 36.69 3.68
CA GLU A 738 12.42 36.19 2.45
C GLU A 738 13.07 34.80 2.67
N PRO A 739 13.09 33.96 1.63
CA PRO A 739 13.88 32.73 1.65
C PRO A 739 15.36 33.05 1.85
N TRP A 740 16.11 32.16 2.50
CA TRP A 740 17.55 32.37 2.69
C TRP A 740 18.36 32.18 1.39
N THR A 741 17.79 31.49 0.40
CA THR A 741 18.35 31.29 -0.94
C THR A 741 18.06 32.49 -1.86
N GLY A 742 18.98 32.80 -2.77
CA GLY A 742 18.83 33.88 -3.76
C GLY A 742 19.33 35.25 -3.29
N ARG A 743 20.01 35.30 -2.13
CA ARG A 743 20.46 36.55 -1.48
C ARG A 743 21.92 36.90 -1.78
N GLY A 744 22.52 36.26 -2.79
CA GLY A 744 23.93 36.45 -3.14
C GLY A 744 24.93 35.83 -2.15
N ASN A 745 24.47 34.97 -1.23
CA ASN A 745 25.32 34.22 -0.31
C ASN A 745 25.43 32.76 -0.78
N ALA A 746 26.61 32.37 -1.26
CA ALA A 746 26.85 31.04 -1.80
C ALA A 746 26.68 29.91 -0.76
N ASP A 747 26.94 30.18 0.52
CA ASP A 747 26.76 29.19 1.59
C ASP A 747 25.28 28.95 1.89
N ALA A 748 24.47 29.99 1.94
CA ALA A 748 23.01 29.87 2.09
C ALA A 748 22.36 29.19 0.87
N ASP A 749 22.85 29.45 -0.35
CA ASP A 749 22.34 28.86 -1.59
C ASP A 749 22.60 27.35 -1.71
N ARG A 750 23.64 26.85 -1.04
CA ARG A 750 24.00 25.42 -1.02
C ARG A 750 23.67 24.71 0.30
N PHE A 751 23.02 25.42 1.23
CA PHE A 751 22.71 24.92 2.55
C PHE A 751 21.57 23.88 2.51
N ALA A 752 21.75 22.82 3.28
CA ALA A 752 20.70 21.88 3.66
C ALA A 752 20.71 21.70 5.18
N GLY A 753 19.57 21.97 5.83
CA GLY A 753 19.43 21.95 7.28
C GLY A 753 18.32 22.88 7.78
N THR A 754 18.49 23.33 9.02
CA THR A 754 17.47 24.11 9.76
C THR A 754 17.95 25.55 10.02
N ALA A 755 17.10 26.55 9.77
CA ALA A 755 17.30 27.90 10.28
C ALA A 755 16.08 28.41 11.08
N ARG A 756 16.35 29.13 12.17
CA ARG A 756 15.33 29.76 13.02
C ARG A 756 15.07 31.19 12.59
N TYR A 757 13.82 31.46 12.27
CA TYR A 757 13.27 32.79 12.07
C TYR A 757 12.69 33.29 13.39
N THR A 758 13.15 34.44 13.89
CA THR A 758 12.64 35.06 15.11
C THR A 758 12.04 36.43 14.81
N HIS A 759 10.83 36.66 15.29
CA HIS A 759 10.13 37.93 15.13
C HIS A 759 9.40 38.34 16.41
N THR A 760 9.36 39.64 16.68
CA THR A 760 8.62 40.22 17.81
C THR A 760 7.49 41.07 17.26
N PHE A 761 6.28 40.87 17.76
CA PHE A 761 5.10 41.66 17.36
C PHE A 761 4.22 41.96 18.58
N ASN A 762 3.35 42.96 18.45
CA ASN A 762 2.33 43.24 19.45
C ASN A 762 0.99 42.65 19.03
N ALA A 763 0.28 42.03 19.98
CA ALA A 763 -1.08 41.55 19.78
C ALA A 763 -1.95 41.92 20.97
N ASP A 764 -3.26 41.94 20.74
CA ASP A 764 -4.26 42.09 21.81
C ASP A 764 -5.26 40.95 21.69
N PRO A 765 -5.04 39.82 22.40
CA PRO A 765 -5.85 38.62 22.24
C PRO A 765 -7.32 38.86 22.63
N SER A 766 -7.66 39.91 23.38
CA SER A 766 -9.05 40.22 23.72
C SER A 766 -9.89 40.77 22.56
N LYS A 767 -9.29 41.07 21.40
CA LYS A 767 -10.03 41.61 20.25
C LYS A 767 -10.79 40.55 19.44
N ALA A 768 -10.48 39.28 19.64
CA ALA A 768 -11.18 38.16 19.02
C ALA A 768 -11.15 36.95 19.95
N PRO A 769 -12.16 36.08 19.93
CA PRO A 769 -12.23 34.91 20.80
C PRO A 769 -11.13 33.88 20.51
N ASP A 770 -10.65 33.78 19.26
CA ASP A 770 -9.45 33.02 18.91
C ASP A 770 -8.69 33.71 17.76
N TRP A 771 -7.52 33.16 17.43
CA TRP A 771 -6.61 33.69 16.43
C TRP A 771 -5.93 32.55 15.69
N ILE A 772 -5.74 32.71 14.38
CA ILE A 772 -5.01 31.75 13.54
C ILE A 772 -3.72 32.42 13.07
N LEU A 773 -2.59 31.75 13.31
CA LEU A 773 -1.30 32.07 12.72
C LEU A 773 -1.15 31.27 11.41
N SER A 774 -0.95 31.96 10.30
CA SER A 774 -0.61 31.35 9.01
C SER A 774 0.83 31.68 8.67
N LEU A 775 1.63 30.66 8.35
CA LEU A 775 3.02 30.85 7.89
C LEU A 775 3.11 31.19 6.39
N GLY A 776 1.99 31.13 5.67
CA GLY A 776 1.98 31.22 4.22
C GLY A 776 2.77 30.08 3.59
N ARG A 777 3.70 30.40 2.69
CA ARG A 777 4.57 29.40 2.05
C ARG A 777 5.79 29.10 2.92
N VAL A 778 6.02 27.82 3.20
CA VAL A 778 7.20 27.28 3.90
C VAL A 778 7.96 26.38 2.93
N ALA A 779 9.29 26.48 2.91
CA ALA A 779 10.17 25.63 2.12
C ALA A 779 11.18 24.91 3.05
N GLU A 780 10.83 23.78 3.67
CA GLU A 780 9.68 22.90 3.35
C GLU A 780 8.82 22.49 4.56
N SER A 781 9.36 22.48 5.78
CA SER A 781 8.63 22.22 7.04
C SER A 781 9.03 23.21 8.14
N ALA A 782 8.16 23.41 9.13
CA ALA A 782 8.35 24.43 10.17
C ALA A 782 7.93 23.93 11.56
N ARG A 783 8.82 24.06 12.54
CA ARG A 783 8.51 23.89 13.98
C ARG A 783 8.22 25.26 14.59
N VAL A 784 7.05 25.42 15.21
CA VAL A 784 6.55 26.74 15.63
C VAL A 784 6.53 26.86 17.15
N ARG A 785 7.15 27.93 17.66
CA ARG A 785 7.05 28.34 19.06
C ARG A 785 6.53 29.75 19.18
N LEU A 786 5.61 29.96 20.11
CA LEU A 786 5.09 31.27 20.46
C LEU A 786 5.29 31.51 21.96
N ASN A 787 6.02 32.56 22.30
CA ASN A 787 6.34 32.92 23.69
C ASN A 787 7.00 31.78 24.49
N GLY A 788 7.84 30.99 23.82
CA GLY A 788 8.53 29.82 24.39
C GLY A 788 7.69 28.54 24.46
N ARG A 789 6.40 28.60 24.11
CA ARG A 789 5.52 27.42 24.05
C ARG A 789 5.64 26.77 22.67
N ASP A 790 5.95 25.48 22.64
CA ASP A 790 5.88 24.66 21.43
C ASP A 790 4.43 24.46 21.00
N LEU A 791 4.15 24.79 19.75
CA LEU A 791 2.83 24.64 19.13
C LEU A 791 2.79 23.44 18.16
N GLY A 792 3.94 22.86 17.83
CA GLY A 792 4.07 21.69 16.97
C GLY A 792 4.76 21.97 15.63
N THR A 793 4.79 20.92 14.80
CA THR A 793 5.44 20.91 13.50
C THR A 793 4.41 20.99 12.39
N LEU A 794 4.48 22.03 11.56
CA LEU A 794 3.70 22.19 10.35
C LEU A 794 4.53 21.66 9.17
N TRP A 795 4.06 20.58 8.53
CA TRP A 795 4.80 19.86 7.49
C TRP A 795 3.98 19.64 6.21
N CYS A 796 2.69 19.99 6.20
CA CYS A 796 1.83 19.98 5.04
C CYS A 796 0.93 21.23 5.00
N PRO A 797 0.47 21.67 3.81
CA PRO A 797 -0.54 22.70 3.71
C PRO A 797 -1.90 22.28 4.33
N PRO A 798 -2.69 23.24 4.81
CA PRO A 798 -2.31 24.64 5.06
C PRO A 798 -1.34 24.73 6.26
N PHE A 799 -0.31 25.59 6.16
CA PHE A 799 0.64 25.84 7.26
C PHE A 799 0.05 26.82 8.27
N GLU A 800 -1.02 26.40 8.92
CA GLU A 800 -1.83 27.21 9.83
C GLU A 800 -2.03 26.52 11.18
N ILE A 801 -2.07 27.32 12.25
CA ILE A 801 -2.31 26.82 13.60
C ILE A 801 -3.09 27.84 14.44
N PRO A 802 -4.10 27.40 15.24
CA PRO A 802 -4.72 28.26 16.24
C PRO A 802 -3.73 28.67 17.33
N VAL A 803 -3.70 29.95 17.67
CA VAL A 803 -2.73 30.54 18.61
C VAL A 803 -3.37 31.36 19.73
N GLY A 804 -4.70 31.48 19.81
CA GLY A 804 -5.36 32.34 20.79
C GLY A 804 -4.93 32.06 22.24
N SER A 805 -4.82 30.78 22.63
CA SER A 805 -4.37 30.39 23.98
C SER A 805 -2.87 30.60 24.26
N ALA A 806 -2.07 30.91 23.24
CA ALA A 806 -0.63 31.13 23.34
C ALA A 806 -0.23 32.61 23.17
N LEU A 807 -1.13 33.44 22.61
CA LEU A 807 -0.95 34.88 22.48
C LEU A 807 -1.01 35.60 23.84
N ARG A 808 -0.20 36.64 23.98
CA ARG A 808 -0.18 37.54 25.14
C ARG A 808 -0.58 38.95 24.70
N LYS A 809 -1.20 39.70 25.62
CA LYS A 809 -1.42 41.14 25.42
C LYS A 809 -0.08 41.87 25.38
N GLY A 810 0.11 42.74 24.38
CA GLY A 810 1.37 43.43 24.15
C GLY A 810 2.36 42.55 23.41
N ARG A 811 3.60 42.48 23.91
CA ARG A 811 4.74 41.87 23.21
C ARG A 811 4.65 40.35 23.14
N ASN A 812 4.80 39.81 21.93
CA ASN A 812 4.89 38.38 21.63
C ASN A 812 6.19 38.07 20.89
N ILE A 813 6.74 36.87 21.09
CA ILE A 813 7.93 36.37 20.38
C ILE A 813 7.53 35.11 19.61
N LEU A 814 7.65 35.16 18.29
CA LEU A 814 7.46 34.03 17.39
C LEU A 814 8.83 33.51 16.96
N GLU A 815 9.04 32.20 17.13
CA GLU A 815 10.19 31.47 16.62
C GLU A 815 9.68 30.37 15.67
N VAL A 816 10.26 30.31 14.46
CA VAL A 816 9.92 29.32 13.43
C VAL A 816 11.20 28.67 12.94
N ASP A 817 11.41 27.40 13.28
CA ASP A 817 12.56 26.63 12.81
C ASP A 817 12.16 25.95 11.50
N VAL A 818 12.70 26.43 10.38
CA VAL A 818 12.39 25.92 9.04
C VAL A 818 13.49 24.97 8.58
N THR A 819 13.08 23.78 8.13
CA THR A 819 13.97 22.75 7.58
C THR A 819 13.72 22.62 6.06
N ASN A 820 14.77 22.60 5.25
CA ASN A 820 14.68 22.35 3.81
C ASN A 820 15.10 20.93 3.42
N VAL A 821 14.91 20.57 2.15
CA VAL A 821 15.41 19.30 1.59
C VAL A 821 16.87 19.42 1.16
N ALA A 822 17.56 18.29 1.00
CA ALA A 822 18.98 18.23 0.70
C ALA A 822 19.37 18.61 -0.76
N ALA A 823 18.40 18.92 -1.63
CA ALA A 823 18.62 19.20 -3.05
C ALA A 823 19.75 20.21 -3.35
N ASN A 824 19.78 21.33 -2.63
CA ASN A 824 20.77 22.40 -2.84
C ASN A 824 22.20 21.96 -2.50
N ARG A 825 22.35 21.14 -1.46
CA ARG A 825 23.66 20.59 -1.05
C ARG A 825 24.15 19.52 -2.02
N VAL A 826 23.26 18.63 -2.48
CA VAL A 826 23.62 17.61 -3.49
C VAL A 826 24.02 18.25 -4.82
N ARG A 827 23.28 19.29 -5.24
CA ARG A 827 23.64 20.11 -6.39
C ARG A 827 25.04 20.70 -6.26
N ASP A 828 25.41 21.26 -5.10
CA ASP A 828 26.77 21.78 -4.86
C ASP A 828 27.84 20.70 -4.98
N LEU A 829 27.59 19.51 -4.43
CA LEU A 829 28.53 18.38 -4.55
C LEU A 829 28.78 18.00 -6.01
N ASP A 830 27.73 17.86 -6.82
CA ASP A 830 27.84 17.50 -8.24
C ASP A 830 28.53 18.61 -9.05
N ARG A 831 28.25 19.89 -8.79
CA ARG A 831 28.93 21.03 -9.44
C ARG A 831 30.42 21.13 -9.08
N ARG A 832 30.81 20.67 -7.89
CA ARG A 832 32.21 20.61 -7.45
C ARG A 832 32.88 19.27 -7.77
N HIS A 833 32.18 18.36 -8.47
CA HIS A 833 32.64 17.02 -8.82
C HIS A 833 33.10 16.16 -7.62
N VAL A 834 32.49 16.40 -6.44
CA VAL A 834 32.76 15.58 -5.24
C VAL A 834 32.29 14.16 -5.48
N GLN A 835 33.12 13.17 -5.16
CA GLN A 835 32.78 11.76 -5.30
C GLN A 835 31.99 11.27 -4.08
N TRP A 836 30.69 11.56 -4.05
CA TRP A 836 29.77 11.16 -2.97
C TRP A 836 28.92 9.93 -3.31
N LYS A 837 28.79 9.57 -4.60
CA LYS A 837 28.03 8.40 -5.08
C LYS A 837 28.84 7.12 -4.86
N ARG A 838 28.65 6.44 -3.73
CA ARG A 838 29.36 5.19 -3.37
C ARG A 838 28.69 3.94 -3.96
N PHE A 839 28.58 3.90 -5.29
CA PHE A 839 27.88 2.86 -6.04
C PHE A 839 28.75 2.22 -7.13
N TYR A 840 28.39 1.01 -7.54
CA TYR A 840 28.82 0.45 -8.82
C TYR A 840 27.96 1.06 -9.96
N GLU A 841 28.55 1.32 -11.14
CA GLU A 841 28.07 2.28 -12.16
C GLU A 841 26.59 2.19 -12.57
N ILE A 842 25.94 1.03 -12.42
CA ILE A 842 24.52 0.82 -12.78
C ILE A 842 23.53 1.04 -11.62
N ASN A 843 24.00 1.49 -10.45
CA ASN A 843 23.23 1.48 -9.20
C ASN A 843 22.84 2.88 -8.67
N PHE A 844 22.98 3.97 -9.42
CA PHE A 844 22.39 5.25 -8.97
C PHE A 844 21.82 6.04 -10.14
N VAL A 845 20.49 6.08 -10.22
CA VAL A 845 19.74 6.68 -11.32
C VAL A 845 18.74 7.70 -10.80
N ASN A 846 18.31 8.59 -11.68
CA ASN A 846 17.21 9.52 -11.42
C ASN A 846 15.86 8.80 -11.59
N ARG A 847 14.74 9.50 -11.33
CA ARG A 847 13.39 8.90 -11.40
C ARG A 847 13.00 8.38 -12.79
N ASP A 848 13.67 8.87 -13.83
CA ASP A 848 13.44 8.47 -15.22
C ASP A 848 14.41 7.34 -15.66
N TYR A 849 15.07 6.67 -14.71
CA TYR A 849 16.05 5.60 -14.95
C TYR A 849 17.27 6.03 -15.79
N LYS A 850 17.64 7.31 -15.74
CA LYS A 850 18.87 7.86 -16.35
C LYS A 850 19.98 8.03 -15.32
N PRO A 851 21.27 8.08 -15.71
CA PRO A 851 22.35 8.39 -14.78
C PRO A 851 22.04 9.65 -13.96
N PHE A 852 22.17 9.57 -12.64
CA PHE A 852 21.81 10.68 -11.75
C PHE A 852 22.82 11.83 -11.87
N ASP A 853 22.33 13.03 -12.17
CA ASP A 853 23.09 14.28 -12.18
C ASP A 853 22.25 15.44 -11.62
N ALA A 854 22.72 16.02 -10.52
CA ALA A 854 22.10 17.18 -9.88
C ALA A 854 22.76 18.52 -10.25
N SER A 855 23.85 18.51 -11.03
CA SER A 855 24.62 19.72 -11.34
C SER A 855 23.82 20.80 -12.06
N GLY A 856 22.85 20.38 -12.89
CA GLY A 856 21.94 21.23 -13.64
C GLY A 856 20.67 21.64 -12.89
N TRP A 857 20.44 21.17 -11.65
CA TRP A 857 19.24 21.56 -10.91
C TRP A 857 19.24 23.07 -10.62
N PRO A 858 18.08 23.75 -10.68
CA PRO A 858 17.99 25.13 -10.18
C PRO A 858 18.22 25.17 -8.67
N VAL A 859 18.67 26.33 -8.15
CA VAL A 859 18.68 26.55 -6.70
C VAL A 859 17.23 26.52 -6.23
N ARG A 860 16.92 25.58 -5.35
CA ARG A 860 15.58 25.44 -4.78
C ARG A 860 15.38 26.50 -3.71
N THR A 861 14.22 27.16 -3.73
CA THR A 861 13.83 28.08 -2.65
C THR A 861 13.89 27.35 -1.30
N SER A 862 14.46 27.97 -0.27
CA SER A 862 14.53 27.40 1.08
C SER A 862 14.32 28.47 2.15
N GLY A 863 13.61 28.12 3.22
CA GLY A 863 13.29 29.02 4.33
C GLY A 863 11.81 29.41 4.40
N LEU A 864 11.51 30.36 5.28
CA LEU A 864 10.17 30.89 5.50
C LEU A 864 9.87 31.95 4.43
N VAL A 865 9.02 31.60 3.46
CA VAL A 865 8.71 32.47 2.30
C VAL A 865 7.56 33.43 2.61
N GLY A 866 6.56 32.97 3.37
CA GLY A 866 5.45 33.82 3.82
C GLY A 866 4.35 34.04 2.78
N PRO A 867 3.53 35.10 2.96
CA PRO A 867 3.57 36.01 4.11
C PRO A 867 3.14 35.30 5.40
N VAL A 868 3.75 35.68 6.54
CA VAL A 868 3.28 35.25 7.86
C VAL A 868 2.18 36.22 8.30
N THR A 869 1.03 35.69 8.68
CA THR A 869 -0.13 36.49 9.05
C THR A 869 -0.81 36.00 10.31
N LEU A 870 -1.42 36.94 11.03
CA LEU A 870 -2.27 36.69 12.18
C LEU A 870 -3.68 37.17 11.86
N ARG A 871 -4.66 36.27 11.91
CA ARG A 871 -6.07 36.60 11.62
C ARG A 871 -6.97 36.29 12.81
N PRO A 872 -7.92 37.18 13.15
CA PRO A 872 -8.94 36.88 14.14
C PRO A 872 -9.84 35.75 13.64
N ALA A 873 -10.22 34.86 14.55
CA ALA A 873 -11.11 33.74 14.28
C ALA A 873 -12.21 33.70 15.34
N GLN A 874 -13.43 33.36 14.91
CA GLN A 874 -14.55 33.17 15.81
C GLN A 874 -14.99 31.72 15.85
N PRO A 875 -15.31 31.18 17.04
CA PRO A 875 -16.03 29.92 17.13
C PRO A 875 -17.31 30.00 16.32
N LEU A 876 -17.43 29.12 15.33
CA LEU A 876 -18.67 28.88 14.61
C LEU A 876 -19.47 27.86 15.41
N VAL A 877 -20.73 28.19 15.69
CA VAL A 877 -21.72 27.19 16.09
C VAL A 877 -22.51 26.88 14.82
N PRO A 878 -22.30 25.72 14.17
CA PRO A 878 -23.11 25.34 13.02
C PRO A 878 -24.59 25.43 13.39
N ALA A 879 -25.37 26.17 12.60
CA ALA A 879 -26.79 26.36 12.91
C ALA A 879 -27.49 24.99 13.01
N ALA A 880 -27.97 24.66 14.20
CA ALA A 880 -28.99 23.64 14.37
C ALA A 880 -30.31 24.20 13.79
N PRO A 881 -31.16 23.36 13.18
CA PRO A 881 -32.43 23.81 12.61
C PRO A 881 -33.31 24.56 13.61
#